data_AF-A0A940CA14-F1
#
_entry.id   AF-A0A940CA14-F1
#
_cell.length_a   1.000
_cell.length_b   1.000
_cell.length_c   1.000
_cell.angle_alpha   90.00
_cell.angle_beta   90.00
_cell.angle_gamma   90.00
#
_symmetry.space_group_name_H-M   'P 1'
#
loop_
_entity.id
_entity.type
_entity.pdbx_description
1 polymer ?
#
loop_
_entity_poly.entity_id
_entity_poly.type
_entity_poly.pdbx_seq_one_letter_code
_entity_poly.pdbx_strand_id
1 'polypeptide(L)'
;MIQDKYLAVHEYLKEIMSVPSLDKLEEITARYREELGDLDEVEAVLWEDSVTLGKELVYLKTGTDDDMGRGLLATLSDTEREELKESDKIIDDNLFGYHFQPIVSVSTGEIFSYEALMRPRSDIPVSPLQILKYAKLRNRLNDIERATFLNVLKIIDHNSKFFHGKKIFINSIPKTRFSEEDQLVVNELLMRHSRSVVVELTERAELDEEEFAGFKERYRTMNVQTAIDDYGTGYSNVQNLLRYMPDYVKIDRSLLSGMQDDPKKRHFVREIIEFCHSNGIMALAEGVETSEELRSVILLGADLIQGYYTARPAAEPIEDIPFEIRQEIRNYLHERQEGEASQIYAADSGEHIELERLVKNETVSILIGSDGDYYISGKPGLEAEIDIEIADNVKAEITIENVRLLNKKKLPCIDIGKECEVLLIVKGDNRLNLGGICVPEGTGFILKGDGNLKIILDGDEYFGIGNGINSGHGNLVFEHSGTLKIETNGKIGVCIGSGFGGGINIAGGQFVLEMNGDRALGIGTLYRDGIVTVDNSDITAEMNTIKGVAFGSFGANADVTISNTSVKLYISGKEAVAMGTVSGERCDVYVHDASVIMNIQNDRCSGVAALDGLTGLTFERGALRIYAHGESVLPFGGFSGDTDISFKDSDVTTKVNTALNLEDYISKDRVEILHGRVRVVFNDSEFQLTE
;
A
#
# COMPACT_ATOMS: atom_id res chain seq x y z
N MET A 1 -30.38 59.81 9.38
CA MET A 1 -29.96 59.83 7.97
C MET A 1 -29.33 58.51 7.53
N ILE A 2 -28.16 58.08 8.02
CA ILE A 2 -27.59 56.76 7.61
C ILE A 2 -28.49 55.59 8.05
N GLN A 3 -29.00 55.60 9.28
CA GLN A 3 -29.89 54.54 9.80
C GLN A 3 -31.25 54.42 9.06
N ASP A 4 -31.73 55.50 8.44
CA ASP A 4 -33.05 55.52 7.79
C ASP A 4 -33.03 54.85 6.42
N LYS A 5 -31.90 54.93 5.70
CA LYS A 5 -31.75 54.32 4.36
C LYS A 5 -31.56 52.81 4.41
N TYR A 6 -30.76 52.29 5.35
CA TYR A 6 -30.63 50.85 5.58
C TYR A 6 -31.97 50.22 6.03
N LEU A 7 -32.76 50.97 6.81
CA LEU A 7 -34.11 50.54 7.19
C LEU A 7 -35.04 50.48 5.97
N ALA A 8 -34.94 51.44 5.05
CA ALA A 8 -35.70 51.42 3.80
C ALA A 8 -35.31 50.24 2.89
N VAL A 9 -34.02 49.90 2.78
CA VAL A 9 -33.56 48.69 2.06
C VAL A 9 -34.06 47.41 2.75
N HIS A 10 -34.05 47.37 4.08
CA HIS A 10 -34.59 46.24 4.85
C HIS A 10 -36.10 46.04 4.64
N GLU A 11 -36.89 47.11 4.70
CA GLU A 11 -38.33 47.05 4.44
C GLU A 11 -38.62 46.72 2.97
N TYR A 12 -37.83 47.22 2.02
CA TYR A 12 -37.89 46.80 0.62
C TYR A 12 -37.68 45.29 0.48
N LEU A 13 -36.61 44.74 1.07
CA LEU A 13 -36.31 43.30 1.03
C LEU A 13 -37.41 42.45 1.68
N LYS A 14 -38.09 42.98 2.69
CA LYS A 14 -39.23 42.32 3.35
C LYS A 14 -40.49 42.34 2.48
N GLU A 15 -40.71 43.43 1.74
CA GLU A 15 -41.88 43.56 0.87
C GLU A 15 -41.76 42.68 -0.39
N ILE A 16 -40.58 42.63 -1.02
CA ILE A 16 -40.31 41.78 -2.20
C ILE A 16 -40.51 40.28 -1.92
N MET A 17 -40.34 39.83 -0.67
CA MET A 17 -40.64 38.46 -0.26
C MET A 17 -42.11 38.08 -0.43
N SER A 18 -43.02 39.03 -0.59
CA SER A 18 -44.45 38.81 -0.78
C SER A 18 -44.97 39.15 -2.19
N VAL A 19 -44.08 39.58 -3.09
CA VAL A 19 -44.46 40.06 -4.43
C VAL A 19 -44.83 38.91 -5.37
N PRO A 20 -45.97 39.01 -6.10
CA PRO A 20 -46.46 37.94 -6.97
C PRO A 20 -46.09 38.06 -8.45
N SER A 21 -45.55 39.20 -8.92
CA SER A 21 -45.21 39.42 -10.33
C SER A 21 -44.16 40.51 -10.53
N LEU A 22 -43.49 40.50 -11.69
CA LEU A 22 -42.45 41.49 -12.06
C LEU A 22 -43.01 42.92 -12.16
N ASP A 23 -44.20 43.10 -12.74
CA ASP A 23 -44.84 44.41 -12.82
C ASP A 23 -45.04 45.04 -11.43
N LYS A 24 -45.37 44.21 -10.43
CA LYS A 24 -45.56 44.66 -9.05
C LYS A 24 -44.23 44.91 -8.34
N LEU A 25 -43.19 44.15 -8.70
CA LEU A 25 -41.83 44.40 -8.23
C LEU A 25 -41.34 45.76 -8.73
N GLU A 26 -41.49 46.06 -10.01
CA GLU A 26 -41.07 47.35 -10.59
C GLU A 26 -41.75 48.55 -9.93
N GLU A 27 -43.05 48.44 -9.62
CA GLU A 27 -43.79 49.48 -8.88
C GLU A 27 -43.24 49.71 -7.48
N ILE A 28 -42.91 48.63 -6.74
CA ILE A 28 -42.35 48.69 -5.39
C ILE A 28 -40.91 49.22 -5.43
N THR A 29 -40.09 48.73 -6.36
CA THR A 29 -38.71 49.19 -6.55
C THR A 29 -38.65 50.68 -6.89
N ALA A 30 -39.54 51.18 -7.75
CA ALA A 30 -39.62 52.59 -8.08
C ALA A 30 -39.98 53.46 -6.86
N ARG A 31 -40.97 53.02 -6.06
CA ARG A 31 -41.38 53.71 -4.82
C ARG A 31 -40.24 53.84 -3.82
N TYR A 32 -39.56 52.74 -3.51
CA TYR A 32 -38.44 52.76 -2.57
C TYR A 32 -37.22 53.49 -3.13
N ARG A 33 -37.00 53.48 -4.46
CA ARG A 33 -35.93 54.28 -5.08
C ARG A 33 -36.14 55.77 -4.89
N GLU A 34 -37.39 56.25 -5.03
CA GLU A 34 -37.74 57.67 -4.78
C GLU A 34 -37.56 58.04 -3.30
N GLU A 35 -37.91 57.16 -2.36
CA GLU A 35 -37.75 57.40 -0.92
C GLU A 35 -36.27 57.47 -0.48
N LEU A 36 -35.38 56.75 -1.15
CA LEU A 36 -33.95 56.69 -0.80
C LEU A 36 -33.14 57.93 -1.21
N GLY A 37 -33.61 58.71 -2.19
CA GLY A 37 -32.92 59.90 -2.70
C GLY A 37 -31.52 59.62 -3.28
N ASP A 38 -30.62 60.61 -3.20
CA ASP A 38 -29.23 60.50 -3.66
C ASP A 38 -28.46 59.48 -2.81
N LEU A 39 -27.83 58.50 -3.47
CA LEU A 39 -27.05 57.43 -2.85
C LEU A 39 -25.55 57.70 -3.03
N ASP A 40 -24.75 57.36 -2.02
CA ASP A 40 -23.31 57.24 -2.21
C ASP A 40 -22.95 55.93 -2.93
N GLU A 41 -21.66 55.74 -3.23
CA GLU A 41 -21.16 54.61 -4.00
C GLU A 41 -21.45 53.25 -3.34
N VAL A 42 -21.41 53.17 -2.00
CA VAL A 42 -21.67 51.93 -1.25
C VAL A 42 -23.18 51.67 -1.16
N GLU A 43 -23.97 52.71 -0.92
CA GLU A 43 -25.43 52.64 -0.88
C GLU A 43 -26.01 52.27 -2.27
N ALA A 44 -25.39 52.72 -3.36
CA ALA A 44 -25.80 52.39 -4.72
C ALA A 44 -25.60 50.90 -5.03
N VAL A 45 -24.44 50.33 -4.67
CA VAL A 45 -24.14 48.90 -4.85
C VAL A 45 -25.10 48.05 -4.02
N LEU A 46 -25.30 48.39 -2.75
CA LEU A 46 -26.22 47.67 -1.87
C LEU A 46 -27.67 47.68 -2.39
N TRP A 47 -28.09 48.80 -2.99
CA TRP A 47 -29.40 48.92 -3.62
C TRP A 47 -29.50 48.09 -4.90
N GLU A 48 -28.51 48.12 -5.78
CA GLU A 48 -28.48 47.31 -7.01
C GLU A 48 -28.53 45.80 -6.71
N ASP A 49 -27.77 45.35 -5.71
CA ASP A 49 -27.79 43.97 -5.23
C ASP A 49 -29.19 43.59 -4.71
N SER A 50 -29.82 44.48 -3.94
CA SER A 50 -31.17 44.26 -3.39
C SER A 50 -32.24 44.18 -4.49
N VAL A 51 -32.11 44.99 -5.54
CA VAL A 51 -33.01 44.94 -6.70
C VAL A 51 -32.82 43.66 -7.50
N THR A 52 -31.58 43.21 -7.66
CA THR A 52 -31.24 41.95 -8.33
C THR A 52 -31.84 40.76 -7.59
N LEU A 53 -31.68 40.71 -6.27
CA LEU A 53 -32.29 39.71 -5.39
C LEU A 53 -33.82 39.69 -5.51
N GLY A 54 -34.45 40.86 -5.60
CA GLY A 54 -35.91 40.95 -5.78
C GLY A 54 -36.40 40.37 -7.09
N LYS A 55 -35.66 40.59 -8.18
CA LYS A 55 -35.98 39.98 -9.47
C LYS A 55 -35.86 38.47 -9.39
N GLU A 56 -34.74 37.96 -8.87
CA GLU A 56 -34.51 36.51 -8.68
C GLU A 56 -35.63 35.86 -7.85
N LEU A 57 -36.04 36.48 -6.74
CA LEU A 57 -37.13 36.00 -5.86
C LEU A 57 -38.48 35.90 -6.56
N VAL A 58 -38.83 36.86 -7.41
CA VAL A 58 -40.10 36.84 -8.15
C VAL A 58 -40.04 35.82 -9.28
N TYR A 59 -38.90 35.68 -9.96
CA TYR A 59 -38.70 34.65 -10.97
C TYR A 59 -38.75 33.23 -10.39
N LEU A 60 -38.16 33.00 -9.21
CA LEU A 60 -38.26 31.75 -8.46
C LEU A 60 -39.70 31.32 -8.14
N LYS A 61 -40.61 32.29 -8.01
CA LYS A 61 -42.03 32.03 -7.71
C LYS A 61 -42.91 31.82 -8.95
N THR A 62 -42.48 32.27 -10.12
CA THR A 62 -43.36 32.45 -11.29
C THR A 62 -42.88 31.77 -12.58
N GLY A 63 -41.61 31.36 -12.70
CA GLY A 63 -41.03 30.81 -13.93
C GLY A 63 -40.97 29.28 -14.03
N THR A 64 -40.88 28.78 -15.27
CA THR A 64 -40.34 27.44 -15.58
C THR A 64 -38.80 27.54 -15.72
N ASP A 65 -38.06 26.43 -15.59
CA ASP A 65 -36.58 26.43 -15.67
C ASP A 65 -36.04 27.11 -16.96
N ASP A 66 -36.75 26.94 -18.09
CA ASP A 66 -36.39 27.52 -19.40
C ASP A 66 -36.57 29.06 -19.46
N ASP A 67 -37.62 29.58 -18.83
CA ASP A 67 -37.89 31.03 -18.76
C ASP A 67 -36.96 31.73 -17.76
N MET A 68 -36.57 31.02 -16.69
CA MET A 68 -35.62 31.49 -15.68
C MET A 68 -34.22 31.69 -16.27
N GLY A 69 -33.72 30.72 -17.06
CA GLY A 69 -32.43 30.81 -17.74
C GLY A 69 -32.37 32.00 -18.70
N ARG A 70 -33.43 32.23 -19.49
CA ARG A 70 -33.49 33.35 -20.46
C ARG A 70 -33.56 34.73 -19.80
N GLY A 71 -34.25 34.85 -18.67
CA GLY A 71 -34.32 36.09 -17.89
C GLY A 71 -32.97 36.47 -17.25
N LEU A 72 -32.30 35.50 -16.61
CA LEU A 72 -30.98 35.72 -16.01
C LEU A 72 -29.88 36.00 -17.05
N LEU A 73 -29.95 35.34 -18.21
CA LEU A 73 -29.04 35.61 -19.33
C LEU A 73 -29.13 37.06 -19.83
N ALA A 74 -30.31 37.68 -19.75
CA ALA A 74 -30.52 39.06 -20.18
C ALA A 74 -29.91 40.09 -19.21
N THR A 75 -29.73 39.72 -17.93
CA THR A 75 -29.18 40.60 -16.88
C THR A 75 -27.67 40.46 -16.69
N LEU A 76 -27.00 39.56 -17.41
CA LEU A 76 -25.55 39.37 -17.30
C LEU A 76 -24.78 40.63 -17.70
N SER A 77 -23.76 40.95 -16.89
CA SER A 77 -22.76 41.98 -17.19
C SER A 77 -21.95 41.64 -18.45
N ASP A 78 -21.21 42.62 -18.99
CA ASP A 78 -20.37 42.39 -20.17
C ASP A 78 -19.29 41.32 -19.92
N THR A 79 -18.70 41.30 -18.72
CA THR A 79 -17.75 40.27 -18.30
C THR A 79 -18.38 38.88 -18.26
N GLU A 80 -19.55 38.74 -17.63
CA GLU A 80 -20.24 37.44 -17.57
C GLU A 80 -20.69 36.94 -18.95
N ARG A 81 -20.96 37.85 -19.90
CA ARG A 81 -21.25 37.48 -21.30
C ARG A 81 -20.02 36.94 -22.03
N GLU A 82 -18.83 37.45 -21.72
CA GLU A 82 -17.58 36.89 -22.24
C GLU A 82 -17.29 35.51 -21.64
N GLU A 83 -17.45 35.36 -20.32
CA GLU A 83 -17.31 34.06 -19.64
C GLU A 83 -18.32 33.02 -20.13
N LEU A 84 -19.57 33.42 -20.38
CA LEU A 84 -20.61 32.58 -20.97
C LEU A 84 -20.22 32.09 -22.37
N LYS A 85 -19.75 33.00 -23.24
CA LYS A 85 -19.31 32.64 -24.61
C LYS A 85 -18.13 31.68 -24.58
N GLU A 86 -17.19 31.91 -23.69
CA GLU A 86 -16.04 31.01 -23.54
C GLU A 86 -16.46 29.66 -22.95
N SER A 87 -17.42 29.64 -22.01
CA SER A 87 -18.00 28.39 -21.51
C SER A 87 -18.68 27.60 -22.62
N ASP A 88 -19.46 28.25 -23.47
CA ASP A 88 -20.09 27.60 -24.64
C ASP A 88 -19.03 26.99 -25.57
N LYS A 89 -17.95 27.72 -25.85
CA LYS A 89 -16.81 27.22 -26.65
C LYS A 89 -16.12 26.02 -26.00
N ILE A 90 -15.86 26.06 -24.69
CA ILE A 90 -15.24 24.94 -23.95
C ILE A 90 -16.10 23.67 -24.08
N ILE A 91 -17.42 23.81 -23.98
CA ILE A 91 -18.35 22.68 -24.11
C ILE A 91 -18.39 22.18 -25.57
N ASP A 92 -18.56 23.09 -26.54
CA ASP A 92 -18.69 22.76 -27.97
C ASP A 92 -17.44 22.07 -28.53
N ASP A 93 -16.26 22.57 -28.17
CA ASP A 93 -14.96 22.07 -28.66
C ASP A 93 -14.38 20.97 -27.74
N ASN A 94 -15.09 20.56 -26.69
CA ASN A 94 -14.65 19.57 -25.69
C ASN A 94 -13.27 19.91 -25.09
N LEU A 95 -13.06 21.17 -24.71
CA LEU A 95 -11.77 21.67 -24.19
C LEU A 95 -11.56 21.38 -22.70
N PHE A 96 -12.25 20.37 -22.16
CA PHE A 96 -12.01 19.91 -20.80
C PHE A 96 -10.63 19.24 -20.69
N GLY A 97 -9.86 19.68 -19.70
CA GLY A 97 -8.71 18.94 -19.15
C GLY A 97 -9.06 18.39 -17.77
N TYR A 98 -8.23 17.48 -17.26
CA TYR A 98 -8.41 16.88 -15.93
C TYR A 98 -7.07 16.82 -15.22
N HIS A 99 -7.09 17.17 -13.93
CA HIS A 99 -6.03 16.83 -13.00
C HIS A 99 -6.51 15.72 -12.09
N PHE A 100 -5.59 14.91 -11.59
CA PHE A 100 -5.85 13.81 -10.69
C PHE A 100 -5.27 14.13 -9.32
N GLN A 101 -6.10 14.11 -8.29
CA GLN A 101 -5.65 14.29 -6.92
C GLN A 101 -5.61 12.95 -6.19
N PRO A 102 -4.49 12.57 -5.57
CA PRO A 102 -4.40 11.35 -4.79
C PRO A 102 -5.31 11.34 -3.57
N ILE A 103 -5.93 10.19 -3.34
CA ILE A 103 -6.63 9.81 -2.11
C ILE A 103 -5.80 8.71 -1.45
N VAL A 104 -5.39 8.93 -0.21
CA VAL A 104 -4.42 8.11 0.52
C VAL A 104 -5.14 7.23 1.54
N SER A 105 -4.75 5.96 1.66
CA SER A 105 -5.24 5.09 2.72
C SER A 105 -4.54 5.37 4.04
N VAL A 106 -5.31 5.52 5.12
CA VAL A 106 -4.75 5.71 6.46
C VAL A 106 -4.01 4.47 6.95
N SER A 107 -4.50 3.26 6.63
CA SER A 107 -3.92 2.01 7.15
C SER A 107 -2.55 1.67 6.55
N THR A 108 -2.29 2.07 5.30
CA THR A 108 -1.03 1.76 4.61
C THR A 108 -0.15 2.99 4.41
N GLY A 109 -0.74 4.19 4.37
CA GLY A 109 -0.09 5.43 3.95
C GLY A 109 0.15 5.51 2.44
N GLU A 110 -0.37 4.56 1.65
CA GLU A 110 -0.20 4.52 0.20
C GLU A 110 -1.41 5.15 -0.52
N ILE A 111 -1.20 5.56 -1.78
CA ILE A 111 -2.29 6.05 -2.63
C ILE A 111 -3.31 4.93 -2.89
N PHE A 112 -4.55 5.13 -2.46
CA PHE A 112 -5.68 4.22 -2.66
C PHE A 112 -6.37 4.46 -4.01
N SER A 113 -6.60 5.72 -4.34
CA SER A 113 -7.36 6.15 -5.52
C SER A 113 -6.99 7.57 -5.94
N TYR A 114 -7.61 8.08 -6.99
CA TYR A 114 -7.50 9.48 -7.40
C TYR A 114 -8.87 10.09 -7.65
N GLU A 115 -9.04 11.38 -7.43
CA GLU A 115 -10.20 12.16 -7.89
C GLU A 115 -9.86 12.90 -9.19
N ALA A 116 -10.73 12.76 -10.19
CA ALA A 116 -10.59 13.45 -11.47
C ALA A 116 -11.26 14.83 -11.43
N LEU A 117 -10.44 15.88 -11.35
CA LEU A 117 -10.89 17.25 -11.21
C LEU A 117 -10.79 18.02 -12.53
N MET A 118 -11.91 18.58 -12.99
CA MET A 118 -11.98 19.36 -14.24
C MET A 118 -11.04 20.59 -14.21
N ARG A 119 -10.27 20.75 -15.29
CA ARG A 119 -9.38 21.88 -15.57
C ARG A 119 -9.59 22.32 -17.02
N PRO A 120 -10.53 23.25 -17.29
CA PRO A 120 -10.83 23.69 -18.66
C PRO A 120 -9.59 24.34 -19.29
N ARG A 121 -9.37 24.08 -20.57
CA ARG A 121 -8.29 24.68 -21.38
C ARG A 121 -8.88 25.85 -22.15
N SER A 122 -8.60 27.06 -21.69
CA SER A 122 -9.08 28.29 -22.31
C SER A 122 -8.08 29.43 -22.14
N ASP A 123 -8.12 30.37 -23.08
CA ASP A 123 -7.35 31.61 -23.05
C ASP A 123 -7.90 32.62 -22.02
N ILE A 124 -9.18 32.49 -21.65
CA ILE A 124 -9.84 33.28 -20.61
C ILE A 124 -10.01 32.39 -19.38
N PRO A 125 -9.61 32.84 -18.18
CA PRO A 125 -9.74 32.03 -16.97
C PRO A 125 -11.21 31.89 -16.58
N VAL A 126 -11.81 30.76 -16.97
CA VAL A 126 -13.16 30.36 -16.55
C VAL A 126 -13.05 29.14 -15.64
N SER A 127 -13.56 29.25 -14.41
CA SER A 127 -13.54 28.17 -13.44
C SER A 127 -14.58 27.08 -13.77
N PRO A 128 -14.40 25.83 -13.29
CA PRO A 128 -15.42 24.78 -13.41
C PRO A 128 -16.79 25.21 -12.87
N LEU A 129 -16.84 25.96 -11.75
CA LEU A 129 -18.09 26.47 -11.18
C LEU A 129 -18.81 27.46 -12.11
N GLN A 130 -18.06 28.33 -12.79
CA GLN A 130 -18.62 29.24 -13.80
C GLN A 130 -19.17 28.45 -14.99
N ILE A 131 -18.44 27.45 -15.48
CA ILE A 131 -18.91 26.60 -16.59
C ILE A 131 -20.21 25.89 -16.21
N LEU A 132 -20.28 25.32 -15.00
CA LEU A 132 -21.51 24.69 -14.50
C LEU A 132 -22.66 25.69 -14.35
N LYS A 133 -22.41 26.91 -13.83
CA LYS A 133 -23.39 28.00 -13.74
C LYS A 133 -23.98 28.30 -15.13
N TYR A 134 -23.11 28.57 -16.11
CA TYR A 134 -23.53 28.96 -17.45
C TYR A 134 -24.18 27.81 -18.22
N ALA A 135 -23.66 26.58 -18.09
CA ALA A 135 -24.28 25.40 -18.67
C ALA A 135 -25.67 25.14 -18.10
N LYS A 136 -25.88 25.35 -16.79
CA LYS A 136 -27.22 25.27 -16.18
C LYS A 136 -28.18 26.28 -16.80
N LEU A 137 -27.77 27.54 -16.94
CA LEU A 137 -28.59 28.59 -17.58
C LEU A 137 -28.92 28.30 -19.05
N ARG A 138 -28.12 27.45 -19.70
CA ARG A 138 -28.25 27.07 -21.12
C ARG A 138 -28.84 25.66 -21.31
N ASN A 139 -29.20 24.97 -20.24
CA ASN A 139 -29.63 23.56 -20.24
C ASN A 139 -28.62 22.58 -20.86
N ARG A 140 -27.33 22.82 -20.65
CA ARG A 140 -26.20 22.06 -21.22
C ARG A 140 -25.44 21.20 -20.20
N LEU A 141 -25.99 20.98 -19.00
CA LEU A 141 -25.34 20.14 -17.98
C LEU A 141 -25.13 18.70 -18.49
N ASN A 142 -26.03 18.18 -19.33
CA ASN A 142 -25.90 16.88 -19.98
C ASN A 142 -24.61 16.78 -20.83
N ASP A 143 -24.26 17.85 -21.54
CA ASP A 143 -23.07 17.88 -22.40
C ASP A 143 -21.80 17.73 -21.56
N ILE A 144 -21.77 18.40 -20.40
CA ILE A 144 -20.64 18.35 -19.45
C ILE A 144 -20.53 16.97 -18.82
N GLU A 145 -21.64 16.40 -18.34
CA GLU A 145 -21.67 15.08 -17.73
C GLU A 145 -21.13 14.02 -18.71
N ARG A 146 -21.63 14.05 -19.94
CA ARG A 146 -21.20 13.15 -21.02
C ARG A 146 -19.72 13.32 -21.32
N ALA A 147 -19.27 14.56 -21.53
CA ALA A 147 -17.87 14.85 -21.81
C ALA A 147 -16.95 14.38 -20.68
N THR A 148 -17.38 14.52 -19.43
CA THR A 148 -16.60 14.12 -18.25
C THR A 148 -16.35 12.62 -18.20
N PHE A 149 -17.40 11.80 -18.31
CA PHE A 149 -17.20 10.35 -18.35
C PHE A 149 -16.36 9.92 -19.54
N LEU A 150 -16.64 10.45 -20.75
CA LEU A 150 -15.88 10.06 -21.95
C LEU A 150 -14.40 10.42 -21.84
N ASN A 151 -14.09 11.64 -21.40
CA ASN A 151 -12.72 12.13 -21.34
C ASN A 151 -11.91 11.41 -20.25
N VAL A 152 -12.47 11.26 -19.04
CA VAL A 152 -11.77 10.61 -17.93
C VAL A 152 -11.53 9.13 -18.22
N LEU A 153 -12.54 8.40 -18.70
CA LEU A 153 -12.39 6.98 -19.04
C LEU A 153 -11.39 6.78 -20.18
N LYS A 154 -11.37 7.67 -21.17
CA LYS A 154 -10.35 7.67 -22.22
C LYS A 154 -8.94 7.92 -21.65
N ILE A 155 -8.78 8.81 -20.67
CA ILE A 155 -7.48 9.02 -20.01
C ILE A 155 -7.03 7.75 -19.28
N ILE A 156 -7.94 7.07 -18.58
CA ILE A 156 -7.64 5.80 -17.89
C ILE A 156 -7.15 4.75 -18.88
N ASP A 157 -7.84 4.57 -20.01
CA ASP A 157 -7.46 3.60 -21.05
C ASP A 157 -6.05 3.85 -21.61
N HIS A 158 -5.70 5.11 -21.88
CA HIS A 158 -4.36 5.46 -22.41
C HIS A 158 -3.25 5.31 -21.36
N ASN A 159 -3.59 5.23 -20.07
CA ASN A 159 -2.64 5.19 -18.95
C ASN A 159 -2.86 3.96 -18.05
N SER A 160 -3.23 2.82 -18.65
CA SER A 160 -3.67 1.62 -17.91
C SER A 160 -2.63 1.04 -16.94
N LYS A 161 -1.33 1.21 -17.22
CA LYS A 161 -0.25 0.78 -16.33
C LYS A 161 -0.22 1.60 -15.04
N PHE A 162 -0.41 2.92 -15.18
CA PHE A 162 -0.36 3.86 -14.07
C PHE A 162 -1.55 3.68 -13.12
N PHE A 163 -2.76 3.56 -13.68
CA PHE A 163 -3.98 3.36 -12.88
C PHE A 163 -4.22 1.91 -12.48
N HIS A 164 -3.25 1.00 -12.69
CA HIS A 164 -3.43 -0.41 -12.39
C HIS A 164 -3.70 -0.63 -10.90
N GLY A 165 -4.83 -1.29 -10.60
CA GLY A 165 -5.23 -1.60 -9.22
C GLY A 165 -5.72 -0.39 -8.40
N LYS A 166 -5.80 0.82 -8.98
CA LYS A 166 -6.30 2.03 -8.31
C LYS A 166 -7.71 2.38 -8.80
N LYS A 167 -8.48 3.07 -7.94
CA LYS A 167 -9.81 3.60 -8.29
C LYS A 167 -9.73 5.06 -8.73
N ILE A 168 -10.70 5.51 -9.51
CA ILE A 168 -10.86 6.89 -9.97
C ILE A 168 -12.25 7.39 -9.61
N PHE A 169 -12.28 8.45 -8.81
CA PHE A 169 -13.48 9.16 -8.39
C PHE A 169 -13.84 10.18 -9.46
N ILE A 170 -15.10 10.16 -9.90
CA ILE A 170 -15.63 11.01 -10.96
C ILE A 170 -16.92 11.67 -10.46
N ASN A 171 -16.91 13.00 -10.42
CA ASN A 171 -18.09 13.82 -10.10
C ASN A 171 -19.23 13.62 -11.12
N SER A 172 -20.46 13.46 -10.62
CA SER A 172 -21.68 13.30 -11.41
C SER A 172 -22.73 14.34 -11.08
N ILE A 173 -23.48 14.78 -12.10
CA ILE A 173 -24.58 15.74 -12.05
C ILE A 173 -25.90 14.96 -12.23
N PRO A 174 -26.52 14.45 -11.15
CA PRO A 174 -27.53 13.39 -11.27
C PRO A 174 -28.85 13.81 -11.93
N LYS A 175 -29.17 15.11 -11.99
CA LYS A 175 -30.37 15.63 -12.68
C LYS A 175 -30.24 15.60 -14.22
N THR A 176 -29.11 15.19 -14.77
CA THR A 176 -28.92 15.09 -16.22
C THR A 176 -29.69 13.91 -16.82
N ARG A 177 -30.60 14.20 -17.76
CA ARG A 177 -31.29 13.17 -18.56
C ARG A 177 -30.54 13.01 -19.87
N PHE A 178 -29.66 12.01 -19.93
CA PHE A 178 -29.02 11.61 -21.18
C PHE A 178 -30.07 11.26 -22.25
N SER A 179 -29.71 11.44 -23.52
CA SER A 179 -30.41 10.73 -24.59
C SER A 179 -30.22 9.22 -24.39
N GLU A 180 -31.13 8.39 -24.90
CA GLU A 180 -30.98 6.92 -24.80
C GLU A 180 -29.65 6.45 -25.39
N GLU A 181 -29.20 7.07 -26.49
CA GLU A 181 -27.94 6.77 -27.15
C GLU A 181 -26.73 7.12 -26.26
N ASP A 182 -26.69 8.31 -25.67
CA ASP A 182 -25.59 8.71 -24.79
C ASP A 182 -25.55 7.87 -23.51
N GLN A 183 -26.72 7.50 -22.98
CA GLN A 183 -26.81 6.65 -21.81
C GLN A 183 -26.24 5.26 -22.06
N LEU A 184 -26.50 4.68 -23.24
CA LEU A 184 -25.91 3.40 -23.64
C LEU A 184 -24.39 3.48 -23.73
N VAL A 185 -23.86 4.53 -24.37
CA VAL A 185 -22.40 4.73 -24.51
C VAL A 185 -21.72 4.87 -23.15
N VAL A 186 -22.25 5.73 -22.28
CA VAL A 186 -21.68 5.93 -20.93
C VAL A 186 -21.75 4.66 -20.10
N ASN A 187 -22.88 3.93 -20.14
CA ASN A 187 -23.03 2.67 -19.41
C ASN A 187 -22.05 1.59 -19.91
N GLU A 188 -21.86 1.46 -21.22
CA GLU A 188 -20.91 0.49 -21.79
C GLU A 188 -19.48 0.74 -21.28
N LEU A 189 -19.06 2.01 -21.29
CA LEU A 189 -17.74 2.39 -20.80
C LEU A 189 -17.61 2.17 -19.30
N LEU A 190 -18.61 2.56 -18.51
CA LEU A 190 -18.59 2.34 -17.06
C LEU A 190 -18.53 0.85 -16.70
N MET A 191 -19.26 -0.03 -17.41
CA MET A 191 -19.19 -1.47 -17.17
C MET A 191 -17.78 -2.04 -17.41
N ARG A 192 -17.07 -1.55 -18.45
CA ARG A 192 -15.69 -1.93 -18.73
C ARG A 192 -14.74 -1.57 -17.58
N HIS A 193 -15.02 -0.48 -16.87
CA HIS A 193 -14.19 0.04 -15.77
C HIS A 193 -14.85 -0.10 -14.39
N SER A 194 -15.85 -0.98 -14.25
CA SER A 194 -16.70 -1.09 -13.06
C SER A 194 -15.95 -1.21 -11.73
N ARG A 195 -14.81 -1.89 -11.71
CA ARG A 195 -13.98 -2.07 -10.51
C ARG A 195 -13.03 -0.90 -10.21
N SER A 196 -12.82 -0.02 -11.18
CA SER A 196 -11.85 1.06 -11.19
C SER A 196 -12.47 2.44 -11.09
N VAL A 197 -13.81 2.57 -11.15
CA VAL A 197 -14.51 3.86 -11.11
C VAL A 197 -15.40 3.95 -9.89
N VAL A 198 -15.39 5.11 -9.25
CA VAL A 198 -16.32 5.52 -8.20
C VAL A 198 -17.04 6.77 -8.69
N VAL A 199 -18.37 6.77 -8.63
CA VAL A 199 -19.18 7.93 -9.04
C VAL A 199 -19.57 8.74 -7.81
N GLU A 200 -19.23 10.03 -7.81
CA GLU A 200 -19.48 10.93 -6.70
C GLU A 200 -20.75 11.74 -6.93
N LEU A 201 -21.58 11.86 -5.90
CA LEU A 201 -22.76 12.72 -5.86
C LEU A 201 -22.63 13.75 -4.75
N THR A 202 -22.85 15.02 -5.07
CA THR A 202 -22.94 16.08 -4.06
C THR A 202 -24.12 15.82 -3.10
N GLU A 203 -23.94 16.05 -1.79
CA GLU A 203 -25.01 15.89 -0.78
C GLU A 203 -26.31 16.66 -1.12
N ARG A 204 -26.17 17.81 -1.82
CA ARG A 204 -27.28 18.71 -2.19
C ARG A 204 -28.05 18.29 -3.45
N ALA A 205 -27.77 17.12 -4.01
CA ALA A 205 -28.52 16.60 -5.14
C ALA A 205 -30.00 16.43 -4.75
N GLU A 206 -30.86 17.32 -5.22
CA GLU A 206 -32.31 17.28 -5.02
C GLU A 206 -32.98 16.23 -5.93
N LEU A 207 -32.75 14.96 -5.64
CA LEU A 207 -33.42 13.85 -6.34
C LEU A 207 -34.70 13.47 -5.61
N ASP A 208 -35.77 13.20 -6.37
CA ASP A 208 -36.94 12.54 -5.79
C ASP A 208 -36.69 11.04 -5.52
N GLU A 209 -37.64 10.36 -4.89
CA GLU A 209 -37.47 8.96 -4.46
C GLU A 209 -37.29 8.00 -5.65
N GLU A 210 -37.92 8.27 -6.79
CA GLU A 210 -37.86 7.42 -7.99
C GLU A 210 -36.54 7.64 -8.74
N GLU A 211 -36.14 8.90 -8.92
CA GLU A 211 -34.86 9.28 -9.52
C GLU A 211 -33.67 8.70 -8.75
N PHE A 212 -33.77 8.74 -7.42
CA PHE A 212 -32.73 8.22 -6.54
C PHE A 212 -32.63 6.69 -6.56
N ALA A 213 -33.76 5.99 -6.55
CA ALA A 213 -33.79 4.54 -6.69
C ALA A 213 -33.24 4.09 -8.06
N GLY A 214 -33.61 4.81 -9.13
CA GLY A 214 -33.09 4.58 -10.48
C GLY A 214 -31.59 4.81 -10.58
N PHE A 215 -31.07 5.88 -9.99
CA PHE A 215 -29.63 6.15 -9.93
C PHE A 215 -28.89 5.01 -9.23
N LYS A 216 -29.34 4.63 -8.03
CA LYS A 216 -28.71 3.57 -7.24
C LYS A 216 -28.70 2.23 -7.97
N GLU A 217 -29.84 1.84 -8.53
CA GLU A 217 -29.96 0.57 -9.25
C GLU A 217 -29.08 0.53 -10.50
N ARG A 218 -28.97 1.67 -11.22
CA ARG A 218 -28.10 1.79 -12.39
C ARG A 218 -26.64 1.46 -12.07
N TYR A 219 -26.03 2.09 -11.07
CA TYR A 219 -24.62 1.81 -10.76
C TYR A 219 -24.41 0.46 -10.08
N ARG A 220 -25.36 0.04 -9.24
CA ARG A 220 -25.34 -1.29 -8.61
C ARG A 220 -25.34 -2.42 -9.64
N THR A 221 -26.18 -2.34 -10.67
CA THR A 221 -26.25 -3.37 -11.73
C THR A 221 -24.98 -3.42 -12.58
N MET A 222 -24.28 -2.29 -12.74
CA MET A 222 -22.98 -2.23 -13.41
C MET A 222 -21.80 -2.60 -12.49
N ASN A 223 -22.04 -2.86 -11.20
CA ASN A 223 -21.02 -3.08 -10.18
C ASN A 223 -20.02 -1.89 -10.08
N VAL A 224 -20.53 -0.67 -10.26
CA VAL A 224 -19.80 0.59 -10.08
C VAL A 224 -20.08 1.11 -8.68
N GLN A 225 -19.03 1.51 -7.98
CA GLN A 225 -19.14 2.04 -6.62
C GLN A 225 -19.55 3.51 -6.63
N THR A 226 -20.07 3.98 -5.48
CA THR A 226 -20.61 5.33 -5.35
C THR A 226 -20.12 6.04 -4.09
N ALA A 227 -20.08 7.36 -4.15
CA ALA A 227 -19.66 8.21 -3.05
C ALA A 227 -20.63 9.40 -2.87
N ILE A 228 -20.78 9.87 -1.62
CA ILE A 228 -21.38 11.19 -1.36
C ILE A 228 -20.26 12.21 -1.10
N ASP A 229 -20.36 13.34 -1.79
CA ASP A 229 -19.45 14.47 -1.73
C ASP A 229 -20.02 15.63 -0.88
N ASP A 230 -19.14 16.49 -0.35
CA ASP A 230 -19.48 17.66 0.48
C ASP A 230 -20.33 17.36 1.74
N TYR A 231 -20.22 16.16 2.33
CA TYR A 231 -21.06 15.78 3.46
C TYR A 231 -20.71 16.60 4.71
N GLY A 232 -21.69 17.37 5.21
CA GLY A 232 -21.49 18.20 6.41
C GLY A 232 -21.84 19.69 6.29
N THR A 233 -22.19 20.17 5.10
CA THR A 233 -22.35 21.61 4.83
C THR A 233 -23.74 22.14 5.25
N GLY A 234 -23.96 22.33 6.55
CA GLY A 234 -25.00 23.22 7.12
C GLY A 234 -26.47 22.77 7.04
N TYR A 235 -26.79 21.75 6.25
CA TYR A 235 -28.12 21.12 6.12
C TYR A 235 -28.02 19.60 6.00
N SER A 236 -27.07 18.98 6.70
CA SER A 236 -26.76 17.55 6.48
C SER A 236 -27.99 16.69 6.69
N ASN A 237 -28.51 16.12 5.60
CA ASN A 237 -29.71 15.32 5.67
C ASN A 237 -29.25 13.88 5.86
N VAL A 238 -29.07 13.47 7.12
CA VAL A 238 -28.83 12.07 7.49
C VAL A 238 -29.84 11.14 6.77
N GLN A 239 -31.04 11.63 6.47
CA GLN A 239 -32.02 10.89 5.66
C GLN A 239 -31.55 10.61 4.23
N ASN A 240 -30.85 11.54 3.56
CA ASN A 240 -30.28 11.31 2.23
C ASN A 240 -29.17 10.26 2.28
N LEU A 241 -28.26 10.34 3.27
CA LEU A 241 -27.21 9.35 3.47
C LEU A 241 -27.80 7.94 3.77
N LEU A 242 -28.80 7.87 4.65
CA LEU A 242 -29.53 6.62 4.97
C LEU A 242 -30.27 6.03 3.77
N ARG A 243 -30.80 6.87 2.88
CA ARG A 243 -31.42 6.40 1.62
C ARG A 243 -30.35 5.90 0.65
N TYR A 244 -29.23 6.63 0.53
CA TYR A 244 -28.20 6.36 -0.48
C TYR A 244 -27.41 5.10 -0.15
N MET A 245 -26.87 5.03 1.07
CA MET A 245 -25.91 4.00 1.49
C MET A 245 -24.79 3.80 0.46
N PRO A 246 -23.91 4.82 0.27
CA PRO A 246 -22.78 4.73 -0.66
C PRO A 246 -21.71 3.77 -0.17
N ASP A 247 -20.71 3.51 -1.01
CA ASP A 247 -19.47 2.87 -0.61
C ASP A 247 -18.54 3.84 0.16
N TYR A 248 -18.62 5.14 -0.16
CA TYR A 248 -17.77 6.19 0.41
C TYR A 248 -18.55 7.45 0.83
N VAL A 249 -18.11 8.11 1.90
CA VAL A 249 -18.58 9.45 2.30
C VAL A 249 -17.39 10.37 2.42
N LYS A 250 -17.42 11.49 1.68
CA LYS A 250 -16.41 12.55 1.74
C LYS A 250 -16.87 13.60 2.75
N ILE A 251 -16.11 13.74 3.82
CA ILE A 251 -16.34 14.70 4.90
C ILE A 251 -15.75 16.03 4.48
N ASP A 252 -16.61 17.03 4.32
CA ASP A 252 -16.26 18.33 3.76
C ASP A 252 -15.21 19.08 4.59
N ARG A 253 -14.37 19.84 3.88
CA ARG A 253 -13.32 20.72 4.44
C ARG A 253 -13.83 21.61 5.57
N SER A 254 -15.05 22.15 5.47
CA SER A 254 -15.58 23.11 6.46
C SER A 254 -15.74 22.50 7.86
N LEU A 255 -15.92 21.17 7.93
CA LEU A 255 -15.95 20.43 9.19
C LEU A 255 -14.55 20.12 9.72
N LEU A 256 -13.57 19.91 8.84
CA LEU A 256 -12.19 19.59 9.20
C LEU A 256 -11.39 20.84 9.63
N SER A 257 -11.65 21.97 8.98
CA SER A 257 -10.91 23.22 9.22
C SER A 257 -11.11 23.74 10.64
N GLY A 258 -10.01 23.88 11.37
CA GLY A 258 -9.99 24.34 12.76
C GLY A 258 -10.56 23.33 13.76
N MET A 259 -10.78 22.07 13.36
CA MET A 259 -11.43 21.06 14.18
C MET A 259 -10.65 20.74 15.47
N GLN A 260 -9.32 20.73 15.42
CA GLN A 260 -8.45 20.47 16.57
C GLN A 260 -8.79 21.35 17.79
N ASP A 261 -9.20 22.60 17.54
CA ASP A 261 -9.51 23.60 18.57
C ASP A 261 -11.01 23.66 18.92
N ASP A 262 -11.87 22.95 18.18
CA ASP A 262 -13.32 22.93 18.38
C ASP A 262 -13.81 21.52 18.78
N PRO A 263 -14.04 21.26 20.08
CA PRO A 263 -14.57 19.99 20.57
C PRO A 263 -15.91 19.58 19.94
N LYS A 264 -16.76 20.55 19.54
CA LYS A 264 -18.05 20.24 18.93
C LYS A 264 -17.87 19.73 17.50
N LYS A 265 -16.99 20.36 16.71
CA LYS A 265 -16.63 19.87 15.38
C LYS A 265 -16.02 18.47 15.45
N ARG A 266 -15.07 18.23 16.37
CA ARG A 266 -14.48 16.89 16.59
C ARG A 266 -15.52 15.83 16.90
N HIS A 267 -16.43 16.15 17.82
CA HIS A 267 -17.50 15.23 18.16
C HIS A 267 -18.38 14.93 16.95
N PHE A 268 -18.78 15.95 16.19
CA PHE A 268 -19.63 15.77 15.01
C PHE A 268 -18.96 14.91 13.93
N VAL A 269 -17.70 15.20 13.59
CA VAL A 269 -16.92 14.40 12.63
C VAL A 269 -16.77 12.95 13.08
N ARG A 270 -16.55 12.71 14.38
CA ARG A 270 -16.51 11.35 14.95
C ARG A 270 -17.82 10.59 14.72
N GLU A 271 -18.97 11.22 15.00
CA GLU A 271 -20.28 10.57 14.79
C GLU A 271 -20.50 10.19 13.32
N ILE A 272 -20.01 11.02 12.38
CA ILE A 272 -20.08 10.71 10.95
C ILE A 272 -19.25 9.47 10.62
N ILE A 273 -18.01 9.39 11.12
CA ILE A 273 -17.11 8.24 10.92
C ILE A 273 -17.72 6.97 11.52
N GLU A 274 -18.20 7.03 12.77
CA GLU A 274 -18.83 5.90 13.44
C GLU A 274 -20.09 5.40 12.71
N PHE A 275 -20.89 6.33 12.19
CA PHE A 275 -22.03 6.00 11.34
C PHE A 275 -21.58 5.28 10.07
N CYS A 276 -20.53 5.75 9.40
CA CYS A 276 -20.00 5.13 8.20
C CYS A 276 -19.56 3.68 8.48
N HIS A 277 -18.73 3.48 9.51
CA HIS A 277 -18.23 2.16 9.90
C HIS A 277 -19.34 1.18 10.27
N SER A 278 -20.35 1.63 11.02
CA SER A 278 -21.51 0.81 11.40
C SER A 278 -22.32 0.31 10.21
N ASN A 279 -22.18 0.95 9.06
CA ASN A 279 -22.92 0.65 7.84
C ASN A 279 -22.04 0.09 6.72
N GLY A 280 -20.76 -0.20 6.99
CA GLY A 280 -19.81 -0.71 5.98
C GLY A 280 -19.39 0.32 4.93
N ILE A 281 -19.48 1.61 5.26
CA ILE A 281 -19.13 2.75 4.40
C ILE A 281 -17.73 3.24 4.81
N MET A 282 -16.88 3.58 3.84
CA MET A 282 -15.57 4.18 4.10
C MET A 282 -15.67 5.71 4.24
N ALA A 283 -15.07 6.26 5.30
CA ALA A 283 -15.00 7.71 5.53
C ALA A 283 -13.73 8.30 4.90
N LEU A 284 -13.91 9.23 3.96
CA LEU A 284 -12.85 10.02 3.33
C LEU A 284 -12.83 11.43 3.94
N ALA A 285 -11.71 11.83 4.55
CA ALA A 285 -11.52 13.21 5.01
C ALA A 285 -10.99 14.09 3.86
N GLU A 286 -11.76 15.08 3.43
CA GLU A 286 -11.44 15.93 2.28
C GLU A 286 -10.90 17.32 2.68
N GLY A 287 -9.89 17.77 1.93
CA GLY A 287 -9.32 19.09 2.11
C GLY A 287 -8.40 19.17 3.33
N VAL A 288 -7.70 18.09 3.67
CA VAL A 288 -6.68 18.14 4.72
C VAL A 288 -5.52 19.03 4.26
N GLU A 289 -5.26 20.13 4.96
CA GLU A 289 -4.27 21.14 4.57
C GLU A 289 -3.14 21.31 5.58
N THR A 290 -3.31 20.83 6.82
CA THR A 290 -2.27 20.89 7.86
C THR A 290 -2.04 19.54 8.55
N SER A 291 -0.88 19.41 9.19
CA SER A 291 -0.51 18.23 9.97
C SER A 291 -1.46 18.00 11.16
N GLU A 292 -1.93 19.07 11.80
CA GLU A 292 -2.88 19.00 12.92
C GLU A 292 -4.24 18.46 12.48
N GLU A 293 -4.70 18.86 11.28
CA GLU A 293 -5.92 18.34 10.67
C GLU A 293 -5.74 16.87 10.31
N LEU A 294 -4.62 16.51 9.68
CA LEU A 294 -4.25 15.14 9.34
C LEU A 294 -4.29 14.22 10.57
N ARG A 295 -3.57 14.62 11.63
CA ARG A 295 -3.56 13.92 12.91
C ARG A 295 -4.97 13.76 13.47
N SER A 296 -5.74 14.84 13.49
CA SER A 296 -7.07 14.82 14.09
C SER A 296 -8.01 13.85 13.36
N VAL A 297 -8.04 13.87 12.02
CA VAL A 297 -8.92 12.95 11.26
C VAL A 297 -8.50 11.50 11.39
N ILE A 298 -7.19 11.22 11.49
CA ILE A 298 -6.68 9.86 11.73
C ILE A 298 -7.10 9.38 13.12
N LEU A 299 -6.91 10.19 14.16
CA LEU A 299 -7.31 9.84 15.53
C LEU A 299 -8.82 9.61 15.68
N LEU A 300 -9.64 10.40 14.98
CA LEU A 300 -11.10 10.22 14.95
C LEU A 300 -11.53 9.00 14.13
N GLY A 301 -10.67 8.57 13.21
CA GLY A 301 -10.77 7.27 12.57
C GLY A 301 -11.14 7.24 11.11
N ALA A 302 -10.83 8.30 10.36
CA ALA A 302 -10.99 8.31 8.92
C ALA A 302 -10.23 7.14 8.27
N ASP A 303 -10.79 6.59 7.19
CA ASP A 303 -10.22 5.47 6.44
C ASP A 303 -9.30 5.96 5.32
N LEU A 304 -9.70 7.07 4.70
CA LEU A 304 -9.03 7.69 3.56
C LEU A 304 -8.83 9.19 3.80
N ILE A 305 -7.81 9.76 3.15
CA ILE A 305 -7.45 11.18 3.27
C ILE A 305 -7.13 11.77 1.91
N GLN A 306 -7.67 12.96 1.66
CA GLN A 306 -7.37 13.76 0.48
C GLN A 306 -7.18 15.23 0.89
N GLY A 307 -6.17 15.89 0.33
CA GLY A 307 -5.97 17.31 0.56
C GLY A 307 -4.60 17.79 0.12
N TYR A 308 -4.37 19.10 0.17
CA TYR A 308 -3.09 19.66 -0.26
C TYR A 308 -1.93 19.28 0.65
N TYR A 309 -2.22 18.86 1.90
CA TYR A 309 -1.18 18.35 2.79
C TYR A 309 -0.59 17.04 2.29
N THR A 310 -1.41 16.13 1.73
CA THR A 310 -0.92 14.86 1.18
C THR A 310 -0.38 15.03 -0.22
N ALA A 311 -1.17 15.58 -1.14
CA ALA A 311 -0.77 15.85 -2.51
C ALA A 311 -1.75 16.80 -3.23
N ARG A 312 -1.21 17.67 -4.09
CA ARG A 312 -2.02 18.57 -4.94
C ARG A 312 -2.50 17.84 -6.21
N PRO A 313 -3.63 18.28 -6.81
CA PRO A 313 -4.08 17.78 -8.10
C PRO A 313 -3.07 18.11 -9.21
N ALA A 314 -2.66 17.10 -9.98
CA ALA A 314 -1.69 17.25 -11.07
C ALA A 314 -2.22 16.65 -12.38
N ALA A 315 -1.77 17.19 -13.53
CA ALA A 315 -2.12 16.66 -14.85
C ALA A 315 -1.51 15.27 -15.08
N GLU A 316 -0.25 15.10 -14.66
CA GLU A 316 0.40 13.81 -14.52
C GLU A 316 0.24 13.38 -13.06
N PRO A 317 -0.55 12.33 -12.76
CA PRO A 317 -0.72 11.88 -11.39
C PRO A 317 0.60 11.31 -10.85
N ILE A 318 0.82 11.44 -9.54
CA ILE A 318 1.99 10.90 -8.86
C ILE A 318 1.72 9.45 -8.44
N GLU A 319 2.72 8.58 -8.52
CA GLU A 319 2.57 7.17 -8.08
C GLU A 319 2.64 7.00 -6.56
N ASP A 320 3.20 8.00 -5.88
CA ASP A 320 3.39 7.97 -4.44
C ASP A 320 3.37 9.37 -3.80
N ILE A 321 3.00 9.45 -2.53
CA ILE A 321 3.07 10.69 -1.74
C ILE A 321 4.46 10.86 -1.10
N PRO A 322 4.86 12.09 -0.72
CA PRO A 322 6.14 12.31 -0.05
C PRO A 322 6.28 11.42 1.19
N PHE A 323 7.49 10.87 1.36
CA PHE A 323 7.79 9.88 2.39
C PHE A 323 7.48 10.40 3.79
N GLU A 324 7.81 11.66 4.07
CA GLU A 324 7.59 12.30 5.37
C GLU A 324 6.11 12.32 5.76
N ILE A 325 5.22 12.60 4.80
CA ILE A 325 3.77 12.61 5.04
C ILE A 325 3.26 11.19 5.27
N ARG A 326 3.78 10.19 4.55
CA ARG A 326 3.44 8.77 4.79
C ARG A 326 3.78 8.36 6.22
N GLN A 327 4.91 8.84 6.72
CA GLN A 327 5.32 8.58 8.10
C GLN A 327 4.46 9.30 9.12
N GLU A 328 4.09 10.55 8.88
CA GLU A 328 3.11 11.24 9.72
C GLU A 328 1.80 10.46 9.82
N ILE A 329 1.29 9.93 8.70
CA ILE A 329 0.08 9.09 8.69
C ILE A 329 0.26 7.84 9.56
N ARG A 330 1.39 7.12 9.41
CA ARG A 330 1.70 5.92 10.19
C ARG A 330 1.83 6.23 11.69
N ASN A 331 2.49 7.34 12.04
CA ASN A 331 2.64 7.80 13.41
C ASN A 331 1.29 8.11 14.05
N TYR A 332 0.43 8.87 13.38
CA TYR A 332 -0.88 9.23 13.92
C TYR A 332 -1.81 8.03 14.01
N LEU A 333 -1.67 7.06 13.10
CA LEU A 333 -2.39 5.78 13.21
C LEU A 333 -1.90 4.99 14.43
N HIS A 334 -0.59 4.99 14.68
CA HIS A 334 -0.04 4.36 15.87
C HIS A 334 -0.52 5.06 17.14
N GLU A 335 -0.49 6.39 17.17
CA GLU A 335 -1.02 7.18 18.27
C GLU A 335 -2.50 6.85 18.53
N ARG A 336 -3.32 6.70 17.49
CA ARG A 336 -4.73 6.29 17.65
C ARG A 336 -4.86 4.95 18.37
N GLN A 337 -3.98 4.01 18.06
CA GLN A 337 -4.02 2.65 18.58
C GLN A 337 -3.51 2.56 20.02
N GLU A 338 -2.48 3.33 20.38
CA GLU A 338 -1.79 3.23 21.68
C GLU A 338 -2.06 4.40 22.64
N GLY A 339 -2.51 5.56 22.15
CA GLY A 339 -2.79 6.76 22.95
C GLY A 339 -1.58 7.68 23.22
N GLU A 340 -0.43 7.45 22.59
CA GLU A 340 0.80 8.26 22.76
C GLU A 340 1.33 8.82 21.43
N ALA A 341 1.70 10.11 21.41
CA ALA A 341 2.23 10.79 20.23
C ALA A 341 3.69 10.35 20.00
N SER A 342 3.90 9.53 18.97
CA SER A 342 5.18 8.89 18.73
C SER A 342 6.20 9.86 18.10
N GLN A 343 7.43 9.93 18.63
CA GLN A 343 8.50 10.73 18.03
C GLN A 343 9.32 9.91 17.03
N ILE A 344 9.49 10.42 15.80
CA ILE A 344 10.49 9.92 14.84
C ILE A 344 11.76 10.73 15.00
N TYR A 345 12.91 10.04 15.04
CA TYR A 345 14.23 10.64 15.01
C TYR A 345 14.80 10.63 13.59
N ALA A 346 14.79 11.77 12.91
CA ALA A 346 15.49 11.92 11.64
C ALA A 346 17.00 11.97 11.88
N ALA A 347 17.73 11.00 11.33
CA ALA A 347 19.17 10.86 11.45
C ALA A 347 19.90 11.66 10.36
N ASP A 348 20.94 12.39 10.75
CA ASP A 348 21.83 13.08 9.82
C ASP A 348 23.04 12.21 9.44
N SER A 349 23.54 12.34 8.21
CA SER A 349 24.76 11.65 7.80
C SER A 349 25.96 12.06 8.68
N GLY A 350 26.75 11.07 9.09
CA GLY A 350 27.90 11.20 9.99
C GLY A 350 27.53 11.24 11.47
N GLU A 351 26.25 11.07 11.80
CA GLU A 351 25.78 11.14 13.18
C GLU A 351 26.05 9.84 13.96
N HIS A 352 26.40 10.01 15.24
CA HIS A 352 26.43 8.94 16.22
C HIS A 352 25.20 9.02 17.12
N ILE A 353 24.32 8.03 16.97
CA ILE A 353 23.02 7.90 17.61
C ILE A 353 23.12 6.90 18.76
N GLU A 354 22.81 7.33 19.97
CA GLU A 354 22.76 6.49 21.17
C GLU A 354 21.30 6.13 21.50
N LEU A 355 20.96 4.84 21.49
CA LEU A 355 19.58 4.38 21.72
C LEU A 355 19.03 4.80 23.08
N GLU A 356 19.83 4.79 24.14
CA GLU A 356 19.45 5.30 25.47
C GLU A 356 18.99 6.76 25.47
N ARG A 357 19.44 7.59 24.53
CA ARG A 357 18.95 8.98 24.39
C ARG A 357 17.57 8.99 23.75
N LEU A 358 17.35 8.16 22.73
CA LEU A 358 16.09 8.08 22.00
C LEU A 358 14.96 7.48 22.84
N VAL A 359 15.26 6.41 23.58
CA VAL A 359 14.28 5.78 24.50
C VAL A 359 13.80 6.78 25.58
N LYS A 360 14.69 7.66 26.08
CA LYS A 360 14.31 8.71 27.04
C LYS A 360 13.41 9.79 26.44
N ASN A 361 13.45 9.97 25.13
CA ASN A 361 12.68 10.96 24.40
C ASN A 361 11.39 10.36 23.80
N GLU A 362 11.01 9.13 24.19
CA GLU A 362 9.81 8.45 23.67
C GLU A 362 9.84 8.32 22.13
N THR A 363 11.04 8.20 21.57
CA THR A 363 11.25 7.93 20.15
C THR A 363 10.85 6.50 19.83
N VAL A 364 10.15 6.30 18.71
CA VAL A 364 9.71 4.97 18.24
C VAL A 364 10.41 4.52 16.97
N SER A 365 11.02 5.43 16.21
CA SER A 365 11.69 5.09 14.95
C SER A 365 12.87 6.02 14.68
N ILE A 366 13.93 5.47 14.07
CA ILE A 366 15.07 6.20 13.52
C ILE A 366 14.89 6.23 12.00
N LEU A 367 14.75 7.43 11.43
CA LEU A 367 14.62 7.64 10.00
C LEU A 367 15.96 8.02 9.38
N ILE A 368 16.43 7.22 8.44
CA ILE A 368 17.55 7.50 7.55
C ILE A 368 16.99 7.94 6.19
N GLY A 369 16.96 9.25 5.96
CA GLY A 369 16.33 9.86 4.78
C GLY A 369 17.30 10.30 3.68
N SER A 370 18.61 10.15 3.87
CA SER A 370 19.63 10.68 2.95
C SER A 370 20.80 9.74 2.79
N ASP A 371 21.55 9.90 1.70
CA ASP A 371 22.81 9.19 1.51
C ASP A 371 23.82 9.56 2.62
N GLY A 372 24.56 8.57 3.12
CA GLY A 372 25.58 8.82 4.11
C GLY A 372 25.93 7.66 5.03
N ASP A 373 26.70 7.99 6.07
CA ASP A 373 27.17 7.04 7.07
C ASP A 373 26.45 7.27 8.40
N TYR A 374 25.99 6.20 9.05
CA TYR A 374 25.19 6.28 10.26
C TYR A 374 25.75 5.34 11.32
N TYR A 375 25.94 5.83 12.54
CA TYR A 375 26.43 5.00 13.64
C TYR A 375 25.38 4.92 14.75
N ILE A 376 24.84 3.73 14.99
CA ILE A 376 23.82 3.50 16.02
C ILE A 376 24.41 2.58 17.08
N SER A 377 24.45 3.03 18.32
CA SER A 377 24.96 2.25 19.45
C SER A 377 23.93 2.07 20.55
N GLY A 378 23.91 0.89 21.16
CA GLY A 378 23.10 0.57 22.33
C GLY A 378 23.92 0.20 23.56
N LYS A 379 23.38 0.50 24.74
CA LYS A 379 23.93 -0.02 25.99
C LYS A 379 23.60 -1.51 26.18
N PRO A 380 24.53 -2.34 26.68
CA PRO A 380 24.25 -3.72 27.04
C PRO A 380 23.03 -3.84 27.97
N GLY A 381 22.04 -4.62 27.55
CA GLY A 381 20.83 -4.91 28.33
C GLY A 381 19.69 -3.91 28.16
N LEU A 382 19.90 -2.77 27.47
CA LEU A 382 18.80 -1.95 27.00
C LEU A 382 18.14 -2.66 25.82
N GLU A 383 16.83 -2.87 25.86
CA GLU A 383 16.03 -3.32 24.73
C GLU A 383 15.12 -2.15 24.33
N ALA A 384 15.32 -1.63 23.13
CA ALA A 384 14.64 -0.43 22.64
C ALA A 384 13.46 -0.83 21.75
N GLU A 385 12.27 -0.33 22.06
CA GLU A 385 11.10 -0.43 21.19
C GLU A 385 11.18 0.64 20.10
N ILE A 386 12.21 0.51 19.27
CA ILE A 386 12.57 1.42 18.20
C ILE A 386 12.84 0.60 16.94
N ASP A 387 12.27 1.00 15.82
CA ASP A 387 12.65 0.50 14.50
C ASP A 387 13.59 1.48 13.77
N ILE A 388 14.26 1.00 12.74
CA ILE A 388 15.11 1.80 11.85
C ILE A 388 14.47 1.76 10.47
N GLU A 389 14.10 2.91 9.93
CA GLU A 389 13.54 3.03 8.59
C GLU A 389 14.53 3.75 7.67
N ILE A 390 14.71 3.21 6.46
CA ILE A 390 15.51 3.83 5.41
C ILE A 390 14.56 4.25 4.30
N ALA A 391 14.56 5.53 3.92
CA ALA A 391 13.72 6.03 2.84
C ALA A 391 14.12 5.44 1.47
N ASP A 392 13.21 5.50 0.49
CA ASP A 392 13.46 5.03 -0.87
C ASP A 392 14.62 5.80 -1.53
N ASN A 393 15.36 5.15 -2.43
CA ASN A 393 16.47 5.71 -3.20
C ASN A 393 17.66 6.20 -2.36
N VAL A 394 17.88 5.62 -1.18
CA VAL A 394 18.98 5.99 -0.27
C VAL A 394 20.16 5.03 -0.41
N LYS A 395 21.37 5.60 -0.39
CA LYS A 395 22.64 4.85 -0.28
C LYS A 395 23.27 5.09 1.09
N ALA A 396 23.25 4.08 1.95
CA ALA A 396 23.66 4.24 3.34
C ALA A 396 24.65 3.17 3.81
N GLU A 397 25.67 3.59 4.54
CA GLU A 397 26.49 2.73 5.38
C GLU A 397 26.02 2.86 6.83
N ILE A 398 25.42 1.81 7.38
CA ILE A 398 24.84 1.82 8.72
C ILE A 398 25.67 0.90 9.60
N THR A 399 26.34 1.46 10.61
CA THR A 399 27.01 0.68 11.65
C THR A 399 26.08 0.53 12.85
N ILE A 400 25.80 -0.71 13.25
CA ILE A 400 25.12 -1.02 14.51
C ILE A 400 26.11 -1.64 15.51
N GLU A 401 26.16 -1.11 16.73
CA GLU A 401 27.01 -1.62 17.81
C GLU A 401 26.23 -1.87 19.09
N ASN A 402 26.15 -3.13 19.52
CA ASN A 402 25.43 -3.55 20.72
C ASN A 402 23.95 -3.11 20.75
N VAL A 403 23.34 -3.00 19.57
CA VAL A 403 21.96 -2.55 19.36
C VAL A 403 20.98 -3.68 19.65
N ARG A 404 19.95 -3.42 20.45
CA ARG A 404 18.86 -4.38 20.71
C ARG A 404 17.52 -3.72 20.45
N LEU A 405 16.88 -4.11 19.34
CA LEU A 405 15.59 -3.58 18.92
C LEU A 405 14.48 -4.59 19.21
N LEU A 406 13.28 -4.08 19.48
CA LEU A 406 12.07 -4.85 19.72
C LEU A 406 10.91 -4.24 18.93
N ASN A 407 10.29 -5.03 18.06
CA ASN A 407 9.10 -4.59 17.33
C ASN A 407 7.87 -5.44 17.72
N LYS A 408 7.10 -5.00 18.73
CA LYS A 408 5.95 -5.78 19.25
C LYS A 408 4.84 -5.98 18.22
N LYS A 409 4.75 -5.12 17.20
CA LYS A 409 3.79 -5.24 16.09
C LYS A 409 4.18 -6.32 15.09
N LYS A 410 5.36 -6.91 15.23
CA LYS A 410 5.92 -7.91 14.31
C LYS A 410 6.19 -7.34 12.91
N LEU A 411 6.42 -6.03 12.85
CA LEU A 411 6.95 -5.33 11.68
C LEU A 411 8.48 -5.46 11.67
N PRO A 412 9.17 -5.10 10.57
CA PRO A 412 10.62 -5.14 10.52
C PRO A 412 11.25 -4.28 11.63
N CYS A 413 12.38 -4.74 12.19
CA CYS A 413 13.20 -3.90 13.05
C CYS A 413 14.08 -2.95 12.23
N ILE A 414 14.42 -3.36 11.00
CA ILE A 414 15.09 -2.51 10.01
C ILE A 414 14.28 -2.62 8.73
N ASP A 415 13.62 -1.54 8.32
CA ASP A 415 12.79 -1.46 7.12
C ASP A 415 13.49 -0.64 6.05
N ILE A 416 13.95 -1.29 4.98
CA ILE A 416 14.67 -0.62 3.89
C ILE A 416 13.69 -0.27 2.77
N GLY A 417 13.72 0.98 2.33
CA GLY A 417 13.00 1.47 1.16
C GLY A 417 13.43 0.79 -0.16
N LYS A 418 12.69 1.11 -1.22
CA LYS A 418 12.92 0.62 -2.57
C LYS A 418 14.09 1.34 -3.22
N GLU A 419 14.76 0.66 -4.15
CA GLU A 419 15.86 1.21 -4.96
C GLU A 419 17.03 1.75 -4.10
N CYS A 420 17.25 1.14 -2.94
CA CYS A 420 18.33 1.52 -2.02
C CYS A 420 19.60 0.70 -2.23
N GLU A 421 20.72 1.20 -1.73
CA GLU A 421 21.97 0.44 -1.59
C GLU A 421 22.46 0.57 -0.15
N VAL A 422 22.29 -0.50 0.65
CA VAL A 422 22.56 -0.46 2.09
C VAL A 422 23.68 -1.42 2.46
N LEU A 423 24.72 -0.88 3.09
CA LEU A 423 25.77 -1.63 3.76
C LEU A 423 25.52 -1.60 5.27
N LEU A 424 25.11 -2.72 5.85
CA LEU A 424 24.93 -2.87 7.30
C LEU A 424 26.19 -3.49 7.93
N ILE A 425 26.89 -2.71 8.75
CA ILE A 425 28.08 -3.12 9.49
C ILE A 425 27.70 -3.48 10.93
N VAL A 426 27.85 -4.75 11.29
CA VAL A 426 27.52 -5.28 12.61
C VAL A 426 28.76 -5.34 13.50
N LYS A 427 28.72 -4.70 14.67
CA LYS A 427 29.77 -4.73 15.71
C LYS A 427 29.21 -5.11 17.07
N GLY A 428 29.99 -5.81 17.90
CA GLY A 428 29.53 -6.24 19.22
C GLY A 428 28.36 -7.23 19.15
N ASP A 429 27.48 -7.22 20.14
CA ASP A 429 26.35 -8.17 20.25
C ASP A 429 25.00 -7.49 19.99
N ASN A 430 24.45 -7.69 18.79
CA ASN A 430 23.21 -7.06 18.34
C ASN A 430 22.04 -8.05 18.37
N ARG A 431 20.83 -7.53 18.58
CA ARG A 431 19.60 -8.33 18.63
C ARG A 431 18.41 -7.61 18.01
N LEU A 432 17.66 -8.30 17.16
CA LEU A 432 16.37 -7.86 16.64
C LEU A 432 15.30 -8.82 17.14
N ASN A 433 14.34 -8.33 17.91
CA ASN A 433 13.26 -9.14 18.49
C ASN A 433 11.94 -8.81 17.81
N LEU A 434 11.20 -9.87 17.45
CA LEU A 434 9.89 -9.84 16.82
C LEU A 434 9.85 -9.19 15.42
N GLY A 435 10.95 -8.63 14.93
CA GLY A 435 11.08 -8.06 13.59
C GLY A 435 12.41 -8.42 12.93
N GLY A 436 12.37 -8.66 11.62
CA GLY A 436 13.55 -8.93 10.78
C GLY A 436 14.11 -7.68 10.12
N ILE A 437 14.85 -7.88 9.03
CA ILE A 437 15.36 -6.85 8.12
C ILE A 437 14.62 -6.99 6.79
N CYS A 438 13.87 -5.97 6.40
CA CYS A 438 13.16 -5.90 5.13
C CYS A 438 14.08 -5.32 4.05
N VAL A 439 14.15 -5.99 2.92
CA VAL A 439 14.95 -5.66 1.73
C VAL A 439 14.07 -5.90 0.50
N PRO A 440 13.37 -4.87 -0.01
CA PRO A 440 12.45 -5.01 -1.12
C PRO A 440 13.15 -5.32 -2.46
N GLU A 441 12.39 -5.77 -3.46
CA GLU A 441 12.90 -5.94 -4.83
C GLU A 441 13.51 -4.63 -5.36
N GLY A 442 14.58 -4.74 -6.14
CA GLY A 442 15.34 -3.59 -6.67
C GLY A 442 16.42 -3.05 -5.72
N THR A 443 16.42 -3.43 -4.44
CA THR A 443 17.36 -2.93 -3.43
C THR A 443 18.61 -3.82 -3.30
N GLY A 444 19.79 -3.21 -3.13
CA GLY A 444 21.03 -3.89 -2.75
C GLY A 444 21.24 -3.88 -1.23
N PHE A 445 21.56 -5.04 -0.64
CA PHE A 445 21.86 -5.17 0.78
C PHE A 445 23.11 -6.00 1.02
N ILE A 446 24.06 -5.43 1.77
CA ILE A 446 25.32 -6.09 2.15
C ILE A 446 25.42 -6.12 3.68
N LEU A 447 25.57 -7.30 4.26
CA LEU A 447 25.89 -7.48 5.68
C LEU A 447 27.40 -7.68 5.88
N LYS A 448 28.05 -6.81 6.66
CA LYS A 448 29.47 -6.87 7.02
C LYS A 448 29.70 -6.74 8.52
N GLY A 449 30.96 -6.87 8.92
CA GLY A 449 31.42 -6.66 10.28
C GLY A 449 31.80 -7.95 10.98
N ASP A 450 32.35 -7.79 12.18
CA ASP A 450 32.86 -8.89 13.02
C ASP A 450 31.94 -9.18 14.22
N GLY A 451 30.88 -8.40 14.40
CA GLY A 451 29.91 -8.57 15.47
C GLY A 451 28.90 -9.69 15.22
N ASN A 452 28.16 -10.01 16.27
CA ASN A 452 27.07 -10.97 16.25
C ASN A 452 25.73 -10.26 16.02
N LEU A 453 24.86 -10.88 15.23
CA LEU A 453 23.48 -10.45 15.01
C LEU A 453 22.54 -11.61 15.33
N LYS A 454 21.66 -11.43 16.31
CA LYS A 454 20.61 -12.39 16.66
C LYS A 454 19.24 -11.85 16.28
N ILE A 455 18.50 -12.55 15.42
CA ILE A 455 17.11 -12.22 15.05
C ILE A 455 16.19 -13.27 15.67
N ILE A 456 15.15 -12.84 16.36
CA ILE A 456 14.16 -13.73 16.97
C ILE A 456 12.78 -13.36 16.46
N LEU A 457 12.12 -14.31 15.82
CA LEU A 457 10.83 -14.12 15.17
C LEU A 457 9.79 -15.03 15.80
N ASP A 458 8.63 -14.47 16.08
CA ASP A 458 7.46 -15.20 16.52
C ASP A 458 6.24 -14.65 15.78
N GLY A 459 5.41 -15.48 15.17
CA GLY A 459 4.25 -15.00 14.39
C GLY A 459 3.67 -16.00 13.41
N ASP A 460 2.47 -15.70 12.90
CA ASP A 460 1.84 -16.52 11.86
C ASP A 460 2.68 -16.48 10.56
N GLU A 461 3.11 -15.29 10.15
CA GLU A 461 4.01 -15.06 9.02
C GLU A 461 5.27 -14.33 9.50
N TYR A 462 6.45 -14.72 9.00
CA TYR A 462 7.71 -14.07 9.37
C TYR A 462 8.77 -14.14 8.26
N PHE A 463 9.72 -13.21 8.33
CA PHE A 463 10.98 -13.28 7.59
C PHE A 463 12.14 -12.71 8.44
N GLY A 464 13.33 -13.31 8.33
CA GLY A 464 14.51 -12.84 9.07
C GLY A 464 15.26 -11.74 8.34
N ILE A 465 15.84 -12.03 7.18
CA ILE A 465 16.47 -11.05 6.29
C ILE A 465 16.01 -11.31 4.86
N GLY A 466 15.36 -10.33 4.25
CA GLY A 466 14.78 -10.45 2.91
C GLY A 466 13.44 -9.75 2.85
N ASN A 467 12.34 -10.44 2.52
CA ASN A 467 11.03 -9.80 2.43
C ASN A 467 9.90 -10.77 2.78
N GLY A 468 8.68 -10.25 2.90
CA GLY A 468 7.48 -11.01 3.22
C GLY A 468 7.20 -12.18 2.26
N ILE A 469 6.32 -13.08 2.70
CA ILE A 469 6.01 -14.31 1.97
C ILE A 469 5.28 -14.06 0.63
N ASN A 470 4.75 -12.87 0.39
CA ASN A 470 4.04 -12.51 -0.84
C ASN A 470 4.79 -11.46 -1.67
N SER A 471 6.11 -11.33 -1.46
CA SER A 471 6.97 -10.36 -2.11
C SER A 471 8.31 -11.01 -2.50
N GLY A 472 9.01 -10.45 -3.48
CA GLY A 472 10.43 -10.75 -3.68
C GLY A 472 11.32 -9.88 -2.81
N HIS A 473 12.59 -10.26 -2.69
CA HIS A 473 13.60 -9.48 -2.00
C HIS A 473 14.65 -8.96 -2.99
N GLY A 474 15.42 -7.97 -2.54
CA GLY A 474 16.55 -7.41 -3.26
C GLY A 474 17.75 -8.36 -3.38
N ASN A 475 18.94 -7.85 -3.70
CA ASN A 475 20.15 -8.65 -3.70
C ASN A 475 20.78 -8.71 -2.30
N LEU A 476 20.77 -9.89 -1.67
CA LEU A 476 21.30 -10.12 -0.33
C LEU A 476 22.72 -10.68 -0.41
N VAL A 477 23.69 -9.93 0.12
CA VAL A 477 25.10 -10.33 0.15
C VAL A 477 25.59 -10.37 1.59
N PHE A 478 26.18 -11.49 2.02
CA PHE A 478 26.71 -11.67 3.37
C PHE A 478 28.23 -11.83 3.32
N GLU A 479 28.95 -10.85 3.84
CA GLU A 479 30.43 -10.78 3.89
C GLU A 479 30.93 -10.53 5.34
N HIS A 480 30.15 -10.94 6.34
CA HIS A 480 30.50 -10.77 7.75
C HIS A 480 31.41 -11.90 8.24
N SER A 481 32.17 -11.64 9.32
CA SER A 481 33.00 -12.66 9.98
C SER A 481 32.46 -13.11 11.34
N GLY A 482 31.43 -12.43 11.87
CA GLY A 482 30.76 -12.81 13.12
C GLY A 482 29.68 -13.89 12.95
N THR A 483 28.79 -14.03 13.94
CA THR A 483 27.67 -14.98 13.91
C THR A 483 26.35 -14.29 13.57
N LEU A 484 25.64 -14.77 12.55
CA LEU A 484 24.22 -14.48 12.30
C LEU A 484 23.37 -15.64 12.83
N LYS A 485 22.60 -15.38 13.88
CA LYS A 485 21.65 -16.35 14.44
C LYS A 485 20.22 -15.93 14.17
N ILE A 486 19.40 -16.80 13.60
CA ILE A 486 17.96 -16.54 13.38
C ILE A 486 17.16 -17.65 14.06
N GLU A 487 16.33 -17.27 15.04
CA GLU A 487 15.43 -18.17 15.76
C GLU A 487 13.99 -17.86 15.36
N THR A 488 13.24 -18.87 14.92
CA THR A 488 11.87 -18.68 14.44
C THR A 488 10.90 -19.63 15.13
N ASN A 489 9.70 -19.12 15.42
CA ASN A 489 8.56 -19.88 15.92
C ASN A 489 7.28 -19.37 15.25
N GLY A 490 6.72 -20.11 14.29
CA GLY A 490 5.58 -19.59 13.54
C GLY A 490 4.88 -20.56 12.61
N LYS A 491 3.84 -20.09 11.90
CA LYS A 491 3.13 -20.95 10.94
C LYS A 491 3.84 -21.02 9.60
N ILE A 492 4.27 -19.90 9.04
CA ILE A 492 4.99 -19.87 7.77
C ILE A 492 6.06 -18.79 7.75
N GLY A 493 7.26 -19.08 7.27
CA GLY A 493 8.26 -18.05 7.09
C GLY A 493 9.61 -18.53 6.60
N VAL A 494 10.52 -17.57 6.48
CA VAL A 494 11.87 -17.76 5.91
C VAL A 494 12.92 -17.08 6.81
N CYS A 495 14.03 -17.76 7.10
CA CYS A 495 15.13 -17.10 7.84
C CYS A 495 15.86 -16.10 6.93
N ILE A 496 16.34 -16.54 5.77
CA ILE A 496 17.01 -15.68 4.78
C ILE A 496 16.36 -15.89 3.41
N GLY A 497 15.72 -14.84 2.88
CA GLY A 497 15.03 -14.87 1.60
C GLY A 497 13.60 -14.31 1.65
N SER A 498 12.70 -14.78 0.79
CA SER A 498 11.33 -14.25 0.67
C SER A 498 10.35 -15.23 0.00
N GLY A 499 9.12 -14.76 -0.19
CA GLY A 499 8.10 -15.44 -0.97
C GLY A 499 8.49 -15.72 -2.42
N PHE A 500 8.81 -14.65 -3.15
CA PHE A 500 9.02 -14.68 -4.61
C PHE A 500 10.49 -14.67 -5.01
N GLY A 501 11.40 -14.66 -4.04
CA GLY A 501 12.83 -14.79 -4.26
C GLY A 501 13.56 -13.49 -4.60
N GLY A 502 14.82 -13.65 -4.96
CA GLY A 502 15.81 -12.60 -5.17
C GLY A 502 17.22 -13.22 -5.13
N GLY A 503 18.26 -12.40 -5.24
CA GLY A 503 19.65 -12.89 -5.17
C GLY A 503 20.07 -13.16 -3.73
N ILE A 504 20.59 -14.36 -3.43
CA ILE A 504 21.18 -14.70 -2.12
C ILE A 504 22.62 -15.19 -2.34
N ASN A 505 23.58 -14.41 -1.85
CA ASN A 505 25.00 -14.74 -1.90
C ASN A 505 25.62 -14.68 -0.50
N ILE A 506 25.97 -15.83 0.06
CA ILE A 506 26.66 -15.94 1.33
C ILE A 506 28.13 -16.20 1.04
N ALA A 507 29.01 -15.26 1.39
CA ALA A 507 30.44 -15.30 1.06
C ALA A 507 31.35 -15.38 2.31
N GLY A 508 30.77 -15.50 3.50
CA GLY A 508 31.51 -15.67 4.75
C GLY A 508 30.65 -15.55 6.00
N GLY A 509 31.18 -16.05 7.11
CA GLY A 509 30.58 -15.93 8.44
C GLY A 509 30.02 -17.24 8.99
N GLN A 510 29.51 -17.17 10.23
CA GLN A 510 28.83 -18.28 10.87
C GLN A 510 27.32 -18.04 10.86
N PHE A 511 26.54 -19.02 10.42
CA PHE A 511 25.07 -18.95 10.39
C PHE A 511 24.49 -20.04 11.30
N VAL A 512 23.58 -19.63 12.18
CA VAL A 512 22.83 -20.55 13.06
C VAL A 512 21.35 -20.30 12.86
N LEU A 513 20.66 -21.24 12.21
CA LEU A 513 19.24 -21.14 11.89
C LEU A 513 18.45 -22.13 12.74
N GLU A 514 17.60 -21.64 13.65
CA GLU A 514 16.73 -22.47 14.49
C GLU A 514 15.28 -22.25 14.08
N MET A 515 14.69 -23.23 13.41
CA MET A 515 13.37 -23.13 12.78
C MET A 515 12.37 -24.04 13.48
N ASN A 516 11.36 -23.44 14.11
CA ASN A 516 10.26 -24.16 14.73
C ASN A 516 8.93 -23.69 14.13
N GLY A 517 8.02 -24.60 13.80
CA GLY A 517 6.73 -24.19 13.23
C GLY A 517 6.04 -25.17 12.31
N ASP A 518 5.04 -24.67 11.57
CA ASP A 518 4.33 -25.50 10.59
C ASP A 518 5.12 -25.58 9.28
N ARG A 519 5.47 -24.45 8.67
CA ARG A 519 6.22 -24.36 7.41
C ARG A 519 7.40 -23.42 7.56
N ALA A 520 8.63 -23.92 7.50
CA ALA A 520 9.81 -23.05 7.59
C ALA A 520 10.79 -23.29 6.45
N LEU A 521 11.47 -22.22 6.06
CA LEU A 521 12.54 -22.23 5.09
C LEU A 521 13.78 -21.58 5.71
N GLY A 522 14.92 -22.25 5.66
CA GLY A 522 16.18 -21.69 6.15
C GLY A 522 16.68 -20.60 5.20
N ILE A 523 17.17 -21.01 4.04
CA ILE A 523 17.72 -20.08 3.03
C ILE A 523 17.10 -20.37 1.67
N GLY A 524 16.45 -19.37 1.08
CA GLY A 524 15.93 -19.44 -0.29
C GLY A 524 14.53 -18.85 -0.47
N THR A 525 13.68 -19.52 -1.23
CA THR A 525 12.38 -18.99 -1.69
C THR A 525 11.18 -19.88 -1.35
N LEU A 526 10.00 -19.30 -1.11
CA LEU A 526 8.79 -20.12 -0.86
C LEU A 526 8.08 -20.57 -2.13
N TYR A 527 7.91 -19.69 -3.12
CA TYR A 527 6.95 -19.92 -4.21
C TYR A 527 7.53 -19.82 -5.62
N ARG A 528 8.76 -19.32 -5.77
CA ARG A 528 9.44 -19.18 -7.06
C ARG A 528 10.79 -19.88 -7.07
N ASP A 529 11.41 -19.97 -8.25
CA ASP A 529 12.72 -20.59 -8.39
C ASP A 529 13.73 -19.91 -7.46
N GLY A 530 14.47 -20.72 -6.71
CA GLY A 530 15.44 -20.26 -5.73
C GLY A 530 16.86 -20.55 -6.17
N ILE A 531 17.72 -19.53 -6.16
CA ILE A 531 19.16 -19.67 -6.38
C ILE A 531 19.85 -19.32 -5.06
N VAL A 532 20.55 -20.30 -4.49
CA VAL A 532 21.27 -20.15 -3.23
C VAL A 532 22.75 -20.45 -3.47
N THR A 533 23.61 -19.45 -3.26
CA THR A 533 25.06 -19.61 -3.32
C THR A 533 25.67 -19.40 -1.94
N VAL A 534 26.44 -20.37 -1.47
CA VAL A 534 27.14 -20.33 -0.17
C VAL A 534 28.61 -20.65 -0.39
N ASP A 535 29.48 -19.76 0.05
CA ASP A 535 30.93 -19.89 0.00
C ASP A 535 31.57 -19.50 1.34
N ASN A 536 32.70 -20.13 1.66
CA ASN A 536 33.59 -19.78 2.79
C ASN A 536 32.89 -19.61 4.16
N SER A 537 31.88 -20.44 4.46
CA SER A 537 31.01 -20.25 5.63
C SER A 537 30.93 -21.48 6.55
N ASP A 538 30.41 -21.30 7.77
CA ASP A 538 29.99 -22.40 8.65
C ASP A 538 28.50 -22.24 8.97
N ILE A 539 27.68 -23.18 8.49
CA ILE A 539 26.22 -23.12 8.64
C ILE A 539 25.73 -24.29 9.50
N THR A 540 25.00 -23.96 10.55
CA THR A 540 24.23 -24.93 11.33
C THR A 540 22.75 -24.58 11.23
N ALA A 541 21.92 -25.54 10.80
CA ALA A 541 20.47 -25.38 10.79
C ALA A 541 19.80 -26.49 11.60
N GLU A 542 18.98 -26.09 12.57
CA GLU A 542 18.13 -26.95 13.37
C GLU A 542 16.67 -26.70 12.99
N MET A 543 15.98 -27.74 12.55
CA MET A 543 14.62 -27.64 12.03
C MET A 543 13.71 -28.63 12.76
N ASN A 544 12.63 -28.11 13.34
CA ASN A 544 11.57 -28.88 13.97
C ASN A 544 10.22 -28.37 13.43
N THR A 545 9.80 -28.95 12.30
CA THR A 545 8.69 -28.39 11.50
C THR A 545 7.73 -29.44 10.98
N ILE A 546 6.46 -29.07 10.73
CA ILE A 546 5.57 -29.96 9.98
C ILE A 546 6.08 -30.16 8.55
N LYS A 547 6.41 -29.07 7.85
CA LYS A 547 7.05 -29.07 6.54
C LYS A 547 8.25 -28.12 6.53
N GLY A 548 9.41 -28.57 6.06
CA GLY A 548 10.61 -27.73 6.14
C GLY A 548 11.59 -27.89 4.99
N VAL A 549 12.27 -26.81 4.64
CA VAL A 549 13.41 -26.83 3.71
C VAL A 549 14.58 -26.08 4.36
N ALA A 550 15.75 -26.70 4.49
CA ALA A 550 16.91 -25.99 5.04
C ALA A 550 17.54 -25.05 4.00
N PHE A 551 17.79 -25.53 2.77
CA PHE A 551 18.26 -24.72 1.65
C PHE A 551 17.47 -25.02 0.38
N GLY A 552 17.01 -24.00 -0.34
CA GLY A 552 16.39 -24.14 -1.66
C GLY A 552 15.00 -23.51 -1.74
N SER A 553 14.02 -24.25 -2.26
CA SER A 553 12.67 -23.73 -2.53
C SER A 553 11.60 -24.61 -1.91
N PHE A 554 10.46 -24.03 -1.51
CA PHE A 554 9.31 -24.84 -1.11
C PHE A 554 8.46 -25.28 -2.32
N GLY A 555 8.10 -24.32 -3.18
CA GLY A 555 7.05 -24.45 -4.18
C GLY A 555 7.51 -24.48 -5.64
N ALA A 556 8.80 -24.28 -5.92
CA ALA A 556 9.34 -24.24 -7.28
C ALA A 556 10.73 -24.88 -7.35
N ASN A 557 11.47 -24.63 -8.43
CA ASN A 557 12.78 -25.26 -8.63
C ASN A 557 13.84 -24.65 -7.70
N ALA A 558 14.91 -25.40 -7.45
CA ALA A 558 15.98 -24.96 -6.58
C ALA A 558 17.37 -25.30 -7.13
N ASP A 559 18.20 -24.27 -7.25
CA ASP A 559 19.62 -24.39 -7.58
C ASP A 559 20.44 -24.00 -6.36
N VAL A 560 21.12 -24.99 -5.76
CA VAL A 560 21.89 -24.82 -4.53
C VAL A 560 23.37 -25.10 -4.80
N THR A 561 24.21 -24.09 -4.60
CA THR A 561 25.67 -24.19 -4.75
C THR A 561 26.35 -23.95 -3.40
N ILE A 562 27.18 -24.89 -2.96
CA ILE A 562 27.92 -24.80 -1.69
C ILE A 562 29.40 -25.08 -1.94
N SER A 563 30.25 -24.13 -1.57
CA SER A 563 31.70 -24.19 -1.76
C SER A 563 32.47 -23.83 -0.50
N ASN A 564 33.61 -24.48 -0.24
CA ASN A 564 34.52 -24.12 0.87
C ASN A 564 33.82 -23.98 2.25
N THR A 565 32.76 -24.76 2.48
CA THR A 565 31.80 -24.52 3.57
C THR A 565 31.61 -25.77 4.43
N SER A 566 31.40 -25.55 5.74
CA SER A 566 30.92 -26.56 6.68
C SER A 566 29.42 -26.41 6.85
N VAL A 567 28.65 -27.49 6.67
CA VAL A 567 27.20 -27.51 6.85
C VAL A 567 26.78 -28.62 7.80
N LYS A 568 26.01 -28.27 8.84
CA LYS A 568 25.42 -29.21 9.79
C LYS A 568 23.91 -29.00 9.86
N LEU A 569 23.15 -30.04 9.53
CA LEU A 569 21.70 -30.01 9.50
C LEU A 569 21.13 -31.02 10.49
N TYR A 570 20.23 -30.54 11.34
CA TYR A 570 19.48 -31.34 12.30
C TYR A 570 18.01 -31.14 11.98
N ILE A 571 17.37 -32.11 11.35
CA ILE A 571 16.03 -31.98 10.78
C ILE A 571 15.12 -32.99 11.47
N SER A 572 13.99 -32.50 11.97
CA SER A 572 12.97 -33.28 12.63
C SER A 572 11.57 -32.77 12.27
N GLY A 573 10.57 -33.66 12.24
CA GLY A 573 9.21 -33.26 11.87
C GLY A 573 8.41 -34.30 11.10
N LYS A 574 7.46 -33.84 10.27
CA LYS A 574 6.69 -34.73 9.38
C LYS A 574 7.30 -34.82 7.99
N GLU A 575 7.43 -33.69 7.30
CA GLU A 575 7.92 -33.63 5.92
C GLU A 575 9.08 -32.64 5.80
N ALA A 576 10.18 -33.01 5.16
CA ALA A 576 11.29 -32.06 4.99
C ALA A 576 12.21 -32.38 3.82
N VAL A 577 12.98 -31.36 3.40
CA VAL A 577 14.15 -31.50 2.53
C VAL A 577 15.32 -30.77 3.14
N ALA A 578 16.49 -31.39 3.23
CA ALA A 578 17.66 -30.69 3.74
C ALA A 578 18.18 -29.68 2.72
N MET A 579 18.41 -30.13 1.47
CA MET A 579 18.80 -29.28 0.35
C MET A 579 17.96 -29.63 -0.89
N GLY A 580 17.24 -28.64 -1.42
CA GLY A 580 16.48 -28.75 -2.65
C GLY A 580 15.05 -28.23 -2.56
N THR A 581 14.07 -29.02 -2.99
CA THR A 581 12.66 -28.57 -3.07
C THR A 581 11.63 -29.63 -2.68
N VAL A 582 10.55 -29.17 -2.05
CA VAL A 582 9.43 -30.01 -1.62
C VAL A 582 8.42 -30.22 -2.76
N SER A 583 8.14 -29.19 -3.56
CA SER A 583 7.10 -29.25 -4.60
C SER A 583 7.57 -28.80 -5.99
N GLY A 584 8.85 -28.46 -6.15
CA GLY A 584 9.42 -28.15 -7.45
C GLY A 584 9.58 -29.37 -8.35
N GLU A 585 9.56 -29.12 -9.67
CA GLU A 585 9.74 -30.16 -10.69
C GLU A 585 11.22 -30.57 -10.83
N ARG A 586 12.14 -29.70 -10.43
CA ARG A 586 13.59 -29.92 -10.54
C ARG A 586 14.37 -29.31 -9.37
N CYS A 587 15.46 -29.96 -9.01
CA CYS A 587 16.50 -29.37 -8.18
C CYS A 587 17.90 -29.80 -8.64
N ASP A 588 18.84 -28.85 -8.67
CA ASP A 588 20.27 -29.10 -8.85
C ASP A 588 21.05 -28.66 -7.63
N VAL A 589 21.82 -29.57 -7.06
CA VAL A 589 22.68 -29.32 -5.91
C VAL A 589 24.13 -29.61 -6.28
N TYR A 590 24.95 -28.56 -6.28
CA TYR A 590 26.38 -28.63 -6.51
C TYR A 590 27.14 -28.31 -5.22
N VAL A 591 27.90 -29.27 -4.72
CA VAL A 591 28.70 -29.10 -3.51
C VAL A 591 30.16 -29.41 -3.85
N HIS A 592 31.07 -28.50 -3.53
CA HIS A 592 32.50 -28.75 -3.72
C HIS A 592 33.38 -28.21 -2.59
N ASP A 593 34.48 -28.89 -2.28
CA ASP A 593 35.44 -28.44 -1.25
C ASP A 593 34.77 -28.21 0.13
N ALA A 594 33.75 -29.02 0.45
CA ALA A 594 32.86 -28.81 1.59
C ALA A 594 32.64 -30.07 2.45
N SER A 595 32.22 -29.85 3.69
CA SER A 595 31.83 -30.92 4.63
C SER A 595 30.38 -30.75 5.03
N VAL A 596 29.54 -31.73 4.71
CA VAL A 596 28.10 -31.69 4.99
C VAL A 596 27.72 -32.86 5.90
N ILE A 597 27.07 -32.54 7.02
CA ILE A 597 26.55 -33.53 7.97
C ILE A 597 25.05 -33.29 8.12
N MET A 598 24.24 -34.32 7.91
CA MET A 598 22.79 -34.26 8.05
C MET A 598 22.32 -35.34 9.03
N ASN A 599 21.52 -34.94 10.02
CA ASN A 599 20.81 -35.83 10.94
C ASN A 599 19.33 -35.57 10.75
N ILE A 600 18.59 -36.55 10.25
CA ILE A 600 17.22 -36.40 9.77
C ILE A 600 16.30 -37.40 10.48
N GLN A 601 15.21 -36.92 11.05
CA GLN A 601 14.21 -37.72 11.74
C GLN A 601 12.78 -37.24 11.39
N ASN A 602 12.25 -37.71 10.27
CA ASN A 602 10.97 -37.27 9.71
C ASN A 602 10.18 -38.42 9.09
N ASP A 603 8.85 -38.31 9.03
CA ASP A 603 7.98 -39.32 8.41
C ASP A 603 8.21 -39.42 6.89
N ARG A 604 8.30 -38.30 6.17
CA ARG A 604 8.55 -38.21 4.72
C ARG A 604 9.67 -37.22 4.42
N CYS A 605 10.88 -37.66 4.06
CA CYS A 605 12.00 -36.71 3.90
C CYS A 605 13.05 -37.18 2.90
N SER A 606 13.80 -36.23 2.33
CA SER A 606 15.05 -36.52 1.66
C SER A 606 16.17 -35.59 2.11
N GLY A 607 17.40 -36.10 2.13
CA GLY A 607 18.59 -35.28 2.39
C GLY A 607 18.78 -34.26 1.27
N VAL A 608 18.96 -34.73 0.04
CA VAL A 608 19.10 -33.88 -1.15
C VAL A 608 18.09 -34.30 -2.20
N ALA A 609 17.11 -33.45 -2.53
CA ALA A 609 16.08 -33.79 -3.52
C ALA A 609 15.22 -32.63 -4.01
N ALA A 610 14.64 -32.81 -5.20
CA ALA A 610 13.25 -32.46 -5.46
C ALA A 610 12.36 -33.65 -5.07
N LEU A 611 11.50 -33.53 -4.04
CA LEU A 611 10.78 -34.68 -3.48
C LEU A 611 9.94 -35.45 -4.49
N ASP A 612 9.29 -34.75 -5.42
CA ASP A 612 8.41 -35.35 -6.43
C ASP A 612 8.87 -34.98 -7.86
N GLY A 613 10.14 -34.58 -8.02
CA GLY A 613 10.71 -34.07 -9.26
C GLY A 613 12.06 -34.68 -9.62
N LEU A 614 12.74 -34.09 -10.60
CA LEU A 614 14.08 -34.48 -11.03
C LEU A 614 15.14 -33.92 -10.07
N THR A 615 16.05 -34.75 -9.61
CA THR A 615 17.15 -34.34 -8.73
C THR A 615 18.49 -34.55 -9.41
N GLY A 616 19.27 -33.48 -9.56
CA GLY A 616 20.69 -33.54 -9.90
C GLY A 616 21.55 -33.26 -8.68
N LEU A 617 22.41 -34.19 -8.28
CA LEU A 617 23.37 -34.01 -7.19
C LEU A 617 24.77 -34.23 -7.71
N THR A 618 25.62 -33.21 -7.59
CA THR A 618 27.07 -33.34 -7.80
C THR A 618 27.80 -32.94 -6.53
N PHE A 619 28.65 -33.83 -6.02
CA PHE A 619 29.42 -33.59 -4.81
C PHE A 619 30.89 -33.91 -5.08
N GLU A 620 31.74 -32.89 -5.02
CA GLU A 620 33.17 -32.96 -5.34
C GLU A 620 34.06 -32.64 -4.14
N ARG A 621 35.19 -33.34 -3.98
CA ARG A 621 36.28 -32.97 -3.06
C ARG A 621 35.81 -32.62 -1.63
N GLY A 622 35.17 -33.56 -0.95
CA GLY A 622 34.60 -33.26 0.37
C GLY A 622 34.16 -34.48 1.15
N ALA A 623 33.45 -34.23 2.25
CA ALA A 623 32.85 -35.29 3.07
C ALA A 623 31.35 -35.07 3.25
N LEU A 624 30.55 -36.10 2.95
CA LEU A 624 29.10 -36.09 3.12
C LEU A 624 28.69 -37.19 4.08
N ARG A 625 28.04 -36.83 5.19
CA ARG A 625 27.51 -37.78 6.17
C ARG A 625 26.03 -37.56 6.36
N ILE A 626 25.22 -38.58 6.07
CA ILE A 626 23.77 -38.51 6.26
C ILE A 626 23.33 -39.64 7.18
N TYR A 627 22.68 -39.27 8.29
CA TYR A 627 22.02 -40.19 9.20
C TYR A 627 20.53 -39.88 9.15
N ALA A 628 19.72 -40.81 8.64
CA ALA A 628 18.31 -40.56 8.39
C ALA A 628 17.44 -41.71 8.90
N HIS A 629 16.31 -41.39 9.52
CA HIS A 629 15.36 -42.37 10.05
C HIS A 629 13.91 -41.89 9.94
N GLY A 630 13.01 -42.76 9.47
CA GLY A 630 11.56 -42.51 9.45
C GLY A 630 10.81 -43.40 8.46
N GLU A 631 9.51 -43.18 8.26
CA GLU A 631 8.66 -44.07 7.47
C GLU A 631 9.08 -44.11 5.98
N SER A 632 9.20 -42.94 5.35
CA SER A 632 9.53 -42.73 3.94
C SER A 632 10.70 -41.76 3.77
N VAL A 633 11.93 -42.24 3.96
CA VAL A 633 13.12 -41.38 4.00
C VAL A 633 14.17 -41.85 3.01
N LEU A 634 14.71 -40.92 2.22
CA LEU A 634 15.80 -41.16 1.28
C LEU A 634 17.03 -40.32 1.64
N PRO A 635 18.26 -40.83 1.42
CA PRO A 635 19.46 -40.02 1.60
C PRO A 635 19.63 -39.00 0.47
N PHE A 636 19.29 -39.42 -0.76
CA PHE A 636 19.38 -38.66 -2.00
C PHE A 636 18.17 -38.98 -2.85
N GLY A 637 17.74 -38.00 -3.65
CA GLY A 637 16.67 -38.19 -4.63
C GLY A 637 15.27 -38.07 -4.07
N GLY A 638 14.32 -37.85 -5.00
CA GLY A 638 12.90 -37.80 -4.74
C GLY A 638 12.20 -39.16 -4.90
N PHE A 639 10.91 -39.19 -4.58
CA PHE A 639 10.03 -40.34 -4.73
C PHE A 639 9.59 -40.60 -6.18
N SER A 640 10.03 -39.76 -7.13
CA SER A 640 9.83 -39.92 -8.58
C SER A 640 10.73 -41.01 -9.17
N GLY A 641 11.86 -41.33 -8.53
CA GLY A 641 12.90 -42.19 -9.09
C GLY A 641 13.83 -41.50 -10.10
N ASP A 642 13.66 -40.19 -10.31
CA ASP A 642 14.41 -39.41 -11.30
C ASP A 642 15.60 -38.67 -10.69
N THR A 643 16.63 -39.41 -10.27
CA THR A 643 17.79 -38.86 -9.58
C THR A 643 19.10 -39.18 -10.30
N ASP A 644 19.86 -38.15 -10.67
CA ASP A 644 21.21 -38.22 -11.19
C ASP A 644 22.22 -37.83 -10.11
N ILE A 645 23.20 -38.69 -9.84
CA ILE A 645 24.19 -38.48 -8.78
C ILE A 645 25.60 -38.62 -9.35
N SER A 646 26.45 -37.64 -9.09
CA SER A 646 27.89 -37.69 -9.38
C SER A 646 28.71 -37.40 -8.12
N PHE A 647 29.49 -38.39 -7.70
CA PHE A 647 30.42 -38.28 -6.57
C PHE A 647 31.86 -38.29 -7.09
N LYS A 648 32.65 -37.26 -6.78
CA LYS A 648 34.02 -37.14 -7.29
C LYS A 648 35.01 -36.71 -6.21
N ASP A 649 36.09 -37.45 -6.06
CA ASP A 649 37.13 -37.20 -5.07
C ASP A 649 36.56 -37.02 -3.63
N SER A 650 35.50 -37.76 -3.29
CA SER A 650 34.67 -37.51 -2.10
C SER A 650 34.54 -38.71 -1.16
N ASP A 651 34.34 -38.45 0.14
CA ASP A 651 34.04 -39.45 1.17
C ASP A 651 32.58 -39.33 1.61
N VAL A 652 31.73 -40.20 1.10
CA VAL A 652 30.28 -40.20 1.31
C VAL A 652 29.90 -41.39 2.18
N THR A 653 29.26 -41.13 3.32
CA THR A 653 28.71 -42.16 4.20
C THR A 653 27.26 -41.85 4.52
N THR A 654 26.35 -42.76 4.17
CA THR A 654 24.94 -42.63 4.53
C THR A 654 24.48 -43.83 5.35
N LYS A 655 23.66 -43.57 6.36
CA LYS A 655 22.97 -44.59 7.16
C LYS A 655 21.49 -44.21 7.22
N VAL A 656 20.65 -45.02 6.59
CA VAL A 656 19.21 -44.78 6.45
C VAL A 656 18.43 -45.96 7.01
N ASN A 657 17.41 -45.66 7.82
CA ASN A 657 16.44 -46.64 8.31
C ASN A 657 15.04 -46.20 7.89
N THR A 658 14.39 -46.96 7.01
CA THR A 658 13.10 -46.61 6.39
C THR A 658 12.31 -47.83 5.95
N ALA A 659 10.99 -47.68 5.79
CA ALA A 659 10.11 -48.74 5.28
C ALA A 659 10.18 -48.91 3.75
N LEU A 660 10.84 -47.99 3.04
CA LEU A 660 10.98 -48.03 1.59
C LEU A 660 11.95 -49.13 1.13
N ASN A 661 11.94 -49.41 -0.17
CA ASN A 661 13.00 -50.16 -0.83
C ASN A 661 13.81 -49.18 -1.70
N LEU A 662 15.09 -49.00 -1.39
CA LEU A 662 15.93 -47.97 -2.02
C LEU A 662 16.08 -48.16 -3.55
N GLU A 663 16.09 -49.41 -4.02
CA GLU A 663 16.25 -49.75 -5.45
C GLU A 663 15.12 -49.22 -6.33
N ASP A 664 13.96 -48.91 -5.73
CA ASP A 664 12.81 -48.36 -6.46
C ASP A 664 12.98 -46.86 -6.77
N TYR A 665 13.90 -46.17 -6.08
CA TYR A 665 14.05 -44.71 -6.13
C TYR A 665 15.42 -44.23 -6.60
N ILE A 666 16.47 -45.04 -6.41
CA ILE A 666 17.82 -44.71 -6.87
C ILE A 666 18.26 -45.79 -7.87
N SER A 667 18.18 -45.45 -9.16
CA SER A 667 18.68 -46.32 -10.23
C SER A 667 20.21 -46.30 -10.26
N LYS A 668 20.84 -47.49 -10.24
CA LYS A 668 22.30 -47.63 -10.31
C LYS A 668 22.89 -47.04 -11.59
N ASP A 669 22.15 -47.06 -12.69
CA ASP A 669 22.60 -46.52 -13.99
C ASP A 669 22.69 -44.99 -14.02
N ARG A 670 22.18 -44.31 -12.97
CA ARG A 670 22.18 -42.85 -12.81
C ARG A 670 23.10 -42.38 -11.69
N VAL A 671 23.96 -43.26 -11.18
CA VAL A 671 24.96 -42.95 -10.16
C VAL A 671 26.35 -43.13 -10.75
N GLU A 672 27.14 -42.08 -10.71
CA GLU A 672 28.54 -42.07 -11.15
C GLU A 672 29.46 -41.81 -9.94
N ILE A 673 30.48 -42.65 -9.76
CA ILE A 673 31.47 -42.50 -8.69
C ILE A 673 32.88 -42.43 -9.31
N LEU A 674 33.46 -41.23 -9.29
CA LEU A 674 34.78 -40.95 -9.87
C LEU A 674 35.81 -40.68 -8.78
N HIS A 675 36.48 -41.74 -8.33
CA HIS A 675 37.47 -41.74 -7.23
C HIS A 675 36.87 -41.28 -5.90
N GLY A 676 36.99 -42.10 -4.85
CA GLY A 676 36.46 -41.75 -3.53
C GLY A 676 36.01 -42.97 -2.75
N ARG A 677 35.30 -42.73 -1.65
CA ARG A 677 34.66 -43.80 -0.86
C ARG A 677 33.20 -43.46 -0.72
N VAL A 678 32.32 -44.31 -1.24
CA VAL A 678 30.88 -44.17 -1.05
C VAL A 678 30.37 -45.40 -0.32
N ARG A 679 29.78 -45.16 0.86
CA ARG A 679 29.22 -46.20 1.71
C ARG A 679 27.77 -45.87 2.03
N VAL A 680 26.84 -46.69 1.54
CA VAL A 680 25.41 -46.54 1.79
C VAL A 680 24.94 -47.72 2.64
N VAL A 681 24.45 -47.46 3.85
CA VAL A 681 23.90 -48.48 4.76
C VAL A 681 22.40 -48.25 4.88
N PHE A 682 21.62 -49.26 4.54
CA PHE A 682 20.17 -49.25 4.48
C PHE A 682 19.57 -50.37 5.34
N ASN A 683 18.74 -50.03 6.33
CA ASN A 683 18.13 -51.02 7.25
C ASN A 683 19.17 -52.03 7.79
N ASP A 684 20.32 -51.50 8.23
CA ASP A 684 21.50 -52.23 8.72
C ASP A 684 22.18 -53.18 7.71
N SER A 685 21.84 -53.10 6.43
CA SER A 685 22.47 -53.80 5.31
C SER A 685 23.26 -52.84 4.41
N GLU A 686 24.43 -53.24 3.94
CA GLU A 686 25.24 -52.39 3.05
C GLU A 686 24.74 -52.48 1.60
N PHE A 687 24.42 -51.34 1.01
CA PHE A 687 24.00 -51.21 -0.38
C PHE A 687 25.22 -50.93 -1.26
N GLN A 688 25.56 -51.88 -2.13
CA GLN A 688 26.70 -51.72 -3.04
C GLN A 688 26.31 -50.86 -4.25
N LEU A 689 26.86 -49.64 -4.28
CA LEU A 689 26.99 -48.82 -5.48
C LEU A 689 28.27 -49.28 -6.20
N THR A 690 28.17 -49.66 -7.46
CA THR A 690 29.32 -50.09 -8.27
C THR A 690 30.04 -48.88 -8.86
N GLU A 691 31.37 -48.90 -8.81
CA GLU A 691 32.26 -47.92 -9.49
C GLU A 691 32.10 -47.89 -11.01
#